data_AF-A0A9P4UEM2-F1
#
_entry.id   AF-A0A9P4UEM2-F1
#
_cell.length_a   1.000
_cell.length_b   1.000
_cell.length_c   1.000
_cell.angle_alpha   90.00
_cell.angle_beta   90.00
_cell.angle_gamma   90.00
#
_symmetry.space_group_name_H-M   'P 1'
#
loop_
_entity.id
_entity.type
_entity.pdbx_description
1 polymer ?
#
loop_
_entity_poly.entity_id
_entity_poly.type
_entity_poly.pdbx_seq_one_letter_code
_entity_poly.pdbx_strand_id
1 'polypeptide(L)'
;MQTEQHIPLDLDRDLATGTITARGDLPYYPPPCDCVDCSSSYRTLDRQNHDRFIYSTKLSDAEATTILREYVSKIDQDREALLEQYVTRGDLIITRWKKRSLQKRTALILQADPDLPKEQYAFFSVGTAKKGWLDVRKPVYRKAYLLPYLTVEQLAKNPNTLFSLLHNRTQYLPEQWAAFDSKLLDVGWYCGAFDVDYNQSAVYMHGDKYGRLTAWSQGQMHRADTVGFPRARLILEAQSTLYRLLRRVVEILLEAPGDTPPSSAKWKDLIDSGFKKGNDHTTWSRFVYQPFSTPPLFQINDMIEQAKSRMNASSDHLWLLQTEPTYLRSYIKDINELSVTKVLARSLSYQPHLREIYGDYSMHQFWIFLHDELLHASQLHQRFRDSIHSGNALPRKYDEVLGAIEILLINRLHMQVKNLFIMVASRPSFSKYFHVRAVGDEILINNKKDAFPSLAAVYQSDPLYWCLMNLQGDPEAGSRYDNGMLFGFLEEHLAKAPREERARMDAMLYEKLSDIGALIDMLTTLRLSRPQNTNRTVSDVLAHDDRKAWRTYKFKDDLLFYDNPARAKLLEDFYKTPPPSGSKGKDWLQSFDAVHAKIQAFWGRYHRDIELVLKKSRLAPEDARANLVPLEMWNSPEHLQLIEQKRKEVLEQLSKPKPPAEFDSFLPLPTSSVGSSAIIPSEPRTKIKTKGEAAAPAAGHGNDAQPEPGTLFDVRIPVTRKALSTFRAIFPSTAEERSKSTDWDAFVGAMIDAGLSASSKGGSAFSFEYEGGRIVFHKPHPDLKIHPNMLQWMGRRLNKWFGWSRETFVVENK
;
A
#
# COMPACT_ATOMS: atom_id res chain seq x y z
N MET A 1 0.49 23.88 12.06
CA MET A 1 -0.78 23.74 11.32
C MET A 1 -1.56 22.59 11.92
N GLN A 2 -2.60 22.87 12.70
CA GLN A 2 -3.56 21.85 13.15
C GLN A 2 -4.75 21.91 12.20
N THR A 3 -4.95 20.87 11.42
CA THR A 3 -6.26 20.59 10.81
C THR A 3 -7.19 20.20 11.95
N GLU A 4 -8.29 20.93 12.15
CA GLU A 4 -9.42 20.41 12.95
C GLU A 4 -9.84 19.07 12.32
N GLN A 5 -9.53 17.97 12.99
CA GLN A 5 -9.84 16.64 12.50
C GLN A 5 -11.31 16.34 12.82
N HIS A 6 -12.16 16.42 11.81
CA HIS A 6 -13.54 15.97 11.96
C HIS A 6 -13.59 14.44 11.96
N ILE A 7 -13.59 13.88 13.15
CA ILE A 7 -13.72 12.46 13.43
C ILE A 7 -15.21 12.07 13.42
N PRO A 8 -15.60 10.83 13.04
CA PRO A 8 -16.95 10.32 13.29
C PRO A 8 -17.35 10.52 14.76
N LEU A 9 -18.48 11.21 14.99
CA LEU A 9 -18.98 11.53 16.33
C LEU A 9 -17.91 12.26 17.18
N ASP A 10 -17.40 13.35 16.64
CA ASP A 10 -16.45 14.29 17.24
C ASP A 10 -16.90 14.73 18.66
N LEU A 11 -16.10 14.39 19.68
CA LEU A 11 -16.39 14.67 21.08
C LEU A 11 -16.53 16.17 21.33
N ASP A 12 -15.66 16.99 20.74
CA ASP A 12 -15.63 18.44 20.96
C ASP A 12 -16.87 19.10 20.35
N ARG A 13 -17.23 18.65 19.14
CA ARG A 13 -18.48 19.08 18.50
C ARG A 13 -19.70 18.65 19.31
N ASP A 14 -19.75 17.38 19.73
CA ASP A 14 -20.91 16.83 20.41
C ASP A 14 -21.07 17.43 21.83
N LEU A 15 -19.97 17.85 22.47
CA LEU A 15 -19.97 18.68 23.67
C LEU A 15 -20.51 20.09 23.37
N ALA A 16 -20.04 20.72 22.29
CA ALA A 16 -20.50 22.06 21.88
C ALA A 16 -22.00 22.08 21.51
N THR A 17 -22.54 20.98 20.98
CA THR A 17 -23.96 20.84 20.65
C THR A 17 -24.81 20.30 21.80
N GLY A 18 -24.23 20.05 22.98
CA GLY A 18 -24.94 19.49 24.16
C GLY A 18 -25.50 18.08 23.93
N THR A 19 -24.98 17.37 22.93
CA THR A 19 -25.40 16.00 22.56
C THR A 19 -24.75 14.95 23.47
N ILE A 20 -23.65 15.31 24.12
CA ILE A 20 -23.00 14.56 25.19
C ILE A 20 -23.11 15.41 26.44
N THR A 21 -23.47 14.78 27.56
CA THR A 21 -23.55 15.45 28.85
C THR A 21 -22.44 14.98 29.78
N ALA A 22 -22.12 15.80 30.78
CA ALA A 22 -21.31 15.35 31.90
C ALA A 22 -22.00 14.16 32.57
N ARG A 23 -21.22 13.17 32.98
CA ARG A 23 -21.69 11.92 33.59
C ARG A 23 -22.74 12.12 34.70
N GLY A 24 -22.62 13.20 35.49
CA GLY A 24 -23.44 13.40 36.69
C GLY A 24 -23.25 12.25 37.69
N ASP A 25 -24.36 11.72 38.19
CA ASP A 25 -24.40 10.67 39.22
C ASP A 25 -24.27 9.23 38.67
N LEU A 26 -24.05 9.07 37.36
CA LEU A 26 -23.88 7.74 36.77
C LEU A 26 -22.65 7.00 37.34
N PRO A 27 -22.72 5.65 37.47
CA PRO A 27 -21.68 4.87 38.13
C PRO A 27 -20.34 4.94 37.40
N TYR A 28 -19.26 4.79 38.18
CA TYR A 28 -17.89 4.98 37.75
C TYR A 28 -17.04 3.75 38.03
N TYR A 29 -16.26 3.30 37.05
CA TYR A 29 -15.44 2.11 37.19
C TYR A 29 -14.00 2.38 36.73
N PRO A 30 -13.06 2.59 37.66
CA PRO A 30 -11.69 2.93 37.31
C PRO A 30 -11.01 1.76 36.58
N PRO A 31 -10.31 2.01 35.45
CA PRO A 31 -9.56 0.96 34.78
C PRO A 31 -8.38 0.49 35.67
N PRO A 32 -7.89 -0.75 35.50
CA PRO A 32 -6.70 -1.23 36.20
C PRO A 32 -5.45 -0.37 35.99
N CYS A 33 -5.34 0.27 34.82
CA CYS A 33 -4.25 1.16 34.43
C CYS A 33 -4.75 2.14 33.36
N ASP A 34 -4.31 3.40 33.43
CA ASP A 34 -4.76 4.48 32.55
C ASP A 34 -3.73 4.83 31.44
N CYS A 35 -2.81 3.91 31.14
CA CYS A 35 -1.82 4.09 30.08
C CYS A 35 -2.43 3.92 28.68
N VAL A 36 -1.68 4.35 27.65
CA VAL A 36 -2.09 4.25 26.23
C VAL A 36 -2.43 2.81 25.85
N ASP A 37 -1.61 1.82 26.24
CA ASP A 37 -1.82 0.41 25.90
C ASP A 37 -3.13 -0.12 26.49
N CYS A 38 -3.42 0.22 27.75
CA CYS A 38 -4.63 -0.21 28.45
C CYS A 38 -5.90 0.51 27.98
N SER A 39 -5.79 1.72 27.42
CA SER A 39 -6.92 2.52 26.92
C SER A 39 -7.67 1.85 25.75
N SER A 40 -7.01 0.93 25.05
CA SER A 40 -7.61 0.11 23.99
C SER A 40 -8.56 -0.97 24.54
N SER A 41 -8.41 -1.31 25.82
CA SER A 41 -9.11 -2.41 26.50
C SER A 41 -10.08 -1.95 27.58
N TYR A 42 -9.80 -0.82 28.23
CA TYR A 42 -10.66 -0.19 29.22
C TYR A 42 -10.84 1.30 28.92
N ARG A 43 -12.03 1.83 29.22
CA ARG A 43 -12.31 3.26 29.19
C ARG A 43 -11.46 3.98 30.24
N THR A 44 -10.73 5.00 29.80
CA THR A 44 -9.95 5.86 30.69
C THR A 44 -10.87 6.62 31.66
N LEU A 45 -10.31 7.11 32.76
CA LEU A 45 -11.05 7.91 33.74
C LEU A 45 -11.64 9.16 33.08
N ASP A 46 -10.83 9.85 32.28
CA ASP A 46 -11.20 11.05 31.54
C ASP A 46 -12.42 10.82 30.64
N ARG A 47 -12.40 9.73 29.86
CA ARG A 47 -13.50 9.41 28.94
C ARG A 47 -14.82 9.18 29.70
N GLN A 48 -14.77 8.50 30.84
CA GLN A 48 -15.95 8.20 31.66
C GLN A 48 -16.62 9.44 32.29
N ASN A 49 -16.01 10.63 32.20
CA ASN A 49 -16.65 11.89 32.59
C ASN A 49 -17.81 12.29 31.67
N HIS A 50 -18.00 11.57 30.56
CA HIS A 50 -19.06 11.78 29.61
C HIS A 50 -20.02 10.58 29.58
N ASP A 51 -21.32 10.85 29.57
CA ASP A 51 -22.40 9.85 29.49
C ASP A 51 -22.17 8.80 28.38
N ARG A 52 -21.60 9.22 27.25
CA ARG A 52 -21.24 8.40 26.10
C ARG A 52 -20.14 7.35 26.36
N PHE A 53 -19.40 7.38 27.45
CA PHE A 53 -18.35 6.37 27.70
C PHE A 53 -18.53 5.61 29.02
N ILE A 54 -19.69 5.75 29.66
CA ILE A 54 -20.02 4.97 30.86
C ILE A 54 -20.22 3.50 30.50
N TYR A 55 -19.84 2.62 31.42
CA TYR A 55 -20.18 1.20 31.33
C TYR A 55 -21.63 0.99 31.74
N SER A 56 -22.31 0.03 31.10
CA SER A 56 -23.73 -0.25 31.36
C SER A 56 -23.96 -0.85 32.75
N THR A 57 -23.14 -1.81 33.16
CA THR A 57 -23.11 -2.35 34.53
C THR A 57 -21.72 -2.89 34.90
N LYS A 58 -21.54 -3.30 36.16
CA LYS A 58 -20.38 -4.05 36.65
C LYS A 58 -20.75 -5.51 36.88
N LEU A 59 -19.97 -6.40 36.30
CA LEU A 59 -20.16 -7.84 36.39
C LEU A 59 -19.17 -8.48 37.38
N SER A 60 -19.64 -9.51 38.09
CA SER A 60 -18.78 -10.45 38.81
C SER A 60 -17.97 -11.31 37.84
N ASP A 61 -16.90 -11.93 38.33
CA ASP A 61 -16.08 -12.85 37.53
C ASP A 61 -16.87 -14.08 37.06
N ALA A 62 -17.87 -14.52 37.83
CA ALA A 62 -18.74 -15.63 37.46
C ALA A 62 -19.67 -15.28 36.28
N GLU A 63 -20.27 -14.09 36.30
CA GLU A 63 -21.09 -13.58 35.20
C GLU A 63 -20.24 -13.34 33.95
N ALA A 64 -19.08 -12.67 34.11
CA ALA A 64 -18.12 -12.46 33.04
C ALA A 64 -17.68 -13.78 32.39
N THR A 65 -17.31 -14.78 33.20
CA THR A 65 -16.92 -16.11 32.73
C THR A 65 -18.04 -16.80 31.96
N THR A 66 -19.29 -16.68 32.43
CA THR A 66 -20.45 -17.27 31.77
C THR A 66 -20.66 -16.66 30.38
N ILE A 67 -20.65 -15.33 30.28
CA ILE A 67 -20.79 -14.60 29.00
C ILE A 67 -19.70 -15.00 28.00
N LEU A 68 -18.43 -15.01 28.44
CA LEU A 68 -17.32 -15.37 27.55
C LEU A 68 -17.45 -16.82 27.06
N ARG A 69 -17.77 -17.76 27.96
CA ARG A 69 -17.93 -19.19 27.63
C ARG A 69 -19.07 -19.40 26.63
N GLU A 70 -20.18 -18.67 26.78
CA GLU A 70 -21.30 -18.74 25.83
C GLU A 70 -20.89 -18.32 24.41
N TYR A 71 -20.13 -17.22 24.28
CA TYR A 71 -19.66 -16.79 22.97
C TYR A 71 -18.66 -17.78 22.35
N VAL A 72 -17.68 -18.23 23.12
CA VAL A 72 -16.69 -19.23 22.64
C VAL A 72 -17.39 -20.50 22.19
N SER A 73 -18.32 -21.03 22.99
CA SER A 73 -19.10 -22.22 22.64
C SER A 73 -19.89 -22.05 21.35
N LYS A 74 -20.54 -20.89 21.15
CA LYS A 74 -21.26 -20.59 19.88
C LYS A 74 -20.31 -20.49 18.69
N ILE A 75 -19.15 -19.84 18.86
CA ILE A 75 -18.12 -19.73 17.83
C ILE A 75 -17.65 -21.11 17.40
N ASP A 76 -17.29 -21.97 18.35
CA ASP A 76 -16.77 -23.30 18.07
C ASP A 76 -17.82 -24.16 17.36
N GLN A 77 -19.05 -24.20 17.88
CA GLN A 77 -20.15 -24.94 17.27
C GLN A 77 -20.44 -24.49 15.83
N ASP A 78 -20.53 -23.18 15.59
CA ASP A 78 -20.82 -22.66 14.26
C ASP A 78 -19.65 -22.87 13.29
N ARG A 79 -18.41 -22.74 13.77
CA ARG A 79 -17.20 -23.00 12.97
C ARG A 79 -17.08 -24.47 12.58
N GLU A 80 -17.28 -25.39 13.52
CA GLU A 80 -17.25 -26.84 13.26
C GLU A 80 -18.35 -27.26 12.28
N ALA A 81 -19.58 -26.77 12.48
CA ALA A 81 -20.68 -27.04 11.56
C ALA A 81 -20.38 -26.53 10.14
N LEU A 82 -19.84 -25.32 10.00
CA LEU A 82 -19.43 -24.77 8.72
C LEU A 82 -18.31 -25.59 8.06
N LEU A 83 -17.31 -26.02 8.84
CA LEU A 83 -16.20 -26.84 8.39
C LEU A 83 -16.69 -28.16 7.80
N GLU A 84 -17.58 -28.85 8.51
CA GLU A 84 -18.22 -30.08 8.04
C GLU A 84 -18.97 -29.88 6.72
N GLN A 85 -19.76 -28.79 6.61
CA GLN A 85 -20.56 -28.52 5.41
C GLN A 85 -19.69 -28.25 4.18
N TYR A 86 -18.61 -27.47 4.27
CA TYR A 86 -17.82 -27.20 3.06
C TYR A 86 -16.92 -28.38 2.67
N VAL A 87 -16.42 -29.17 3.63
CA VAL A 87 -15.63 -30.38 3.34
C VAL A 87 -16.48 -31.41 2.61
N THR A 88 -17.74 -31.55 3.01
CA THR A 88 -18.66 -32.58 2.48
C THR A 88 -19.44 -32.08 1.26
N ARG A 89 -19.87 -30.81 1.24
CA ARG A 89 -20.83 -30.25 0.26
C ARG A 89 -20.34 -28.97 -0.42
N GLY A 90 -19.03 -28.70 -0.41
CA GLY A 90 -18.42 -27.50 -0.99
C GLY A 90 -18.80 -27.26 -2.46
N ASP A 91 -18.86 -28.31 -3.28
CA ASP A 91 -19.25 -28.19 -4.69
C ASP A 91 -20.70 -27.73 -4.87
N LEU A 92 -21.58 -28.19 -3.98
CA LEU A 92 -22.99 -27.82 -3.96
C LEU A 92 -23.17 -26.37 -3.53
N ILE A 93 -22.43 -25.92 -2.49
CA ILE A 93 -22.39 -24.52 -2.06
C ILE A 93 -21.98 -23.62 -3.23
N ILE A 94 -20.87 -23.92 -3.89
CA ILE A 94 -20.38 -23.15 -5.04
C ILE A 94 -21.43 -23.11 -6.15
N THR A 95 -21.97 -24.27 -6.51
CA THR A 95 -22.91 -24.40 -7.63
C THR A 95 -24.20 -23.63 -7.35
N ARG A 96 -24.79 -23.77 -6.16
CA ARG A 96 -26.04 -23.08 -5.79
C ARG A 96 -25.83 -21.58 -5.65
N TRP A 97 -24.73 -21.14 -5.07
CA TRP A 97 -24.44 -19.71 -4.91
C TRP A 97 -24.18 -19.01 -6.24
N LYS A 98 -23.31 -19.59 -7.10
CA LYS A 98 -23.01 -19.02 -8.43
C LYS A 98 -24.23 -18.99 -9.36
N LYS A 99 -25.15 -19.96 -9.24
CA LYS A 99 -26.41 -19.99 -10.01
C LYS A 99 -27.42 -18.90 -9.61
N ARG A 100 -27.30 -18.30 -8.41
CA ARG A 100 -28.24 -17.26 -7.96
C ARG A 100 -27.89 -15.90 -8.59
N SER A 101 -28.91 -15.20 -9.09
CA SER A 101 -28.79 -13.79 -9.49
C SER A 101 -28.40 -12.91 -8.29
N LEU A 102 -27.94 -11.69 -8.55
CA LEU A 102 -27.64 -10.71 -7.50
C LEU A 102 -28.85 -10.53 -6.54
N GLN A 103 -30.05 -10.33 -7.09
CA GLN A 103 -31.28 -10.20 -6.30
C GLN A 103 -31.56 -11.41 -5.41
N LYS A 104 -31.36 -12.64 -5.94
CA LYS A 104 -31.57 -13.88 -5.17
C LYS A 104 -30.50 -14.08 -4.08
N ARG A 105 -29.27 -13.60 -4.31
CA ARG A 105 -28.20 -13.59 -3.29
C ARG A 105 -28.52 -12.59 -2.18
N THR A 106 -28.90 -11.36 -2.53
CA THR A 106 -29.35 -10.32 -1.61
C THR A 106 -30.51 -10.80 -0.73
N ALA A 107 -31.55 -11.40 -1.32
CA ALA A 107 -32.70 -11.90 -0.57
C ALA A 107 -32.32 -13.02 0.41
N LEU A 108 -31.43 -13.94 0.02
CA LEU A 108 -30.96 -15.01 0.88
C LEU A 108 -30.16 -14.47 2.08
N ILE A 109 -29.26 -13.50 1.85
CA ILE A 109 -28.48 -12.88 2.93
C ILE A 109 -29.42 -12.17 3.92
N LEU A 110 -30.42 -11.43 3.42
CA LEU A 110 -31.39 -10.74 4.28
C LEU A 110 -32.34 -11.71 5.01
N GLN A 111 -32.61 -12.89 4.45
CA GLN A 111 -33.30 -13.96 5.15
C GLN A 111 -32.44 -14.51 6.31
N ALA A 112 -31.13 -14.64 6.10
CA ALA A 112 -30.19 -15.07 7.12
C ALA A 112 -29.97 -14.00 8.22
N ASP A 113 -29.98 -12.72 7.87
CA ASP A 113 -29.89 -11.61 8.81
C ASP A 113 -30.52 -10.31 8.25
N PRO A 114 -31.75 -9.96 8.68
CA PRO A 114 -32.45 -8.78 8.18
C PRO A 114 -31.79 -7.44 8.54
N ASP A 115 -31.00 -7.40 9.61
CA ASP A 115 -30.37 -6.18 10.12
C ASP A 115 -28.96 -5.96 9.55
N LEU A 116 -28.49 -6.81 8.63
CA LEU A 116 -27.18 -6.64 8.03
C LEU A 116 -27.13 -5.33 7.22
N PRO A 117 -26.06 -4.51 7.36
CA PRO A 117 -25.93 -3.29 6.56
C PRO A 117 -26.00 -3.59 5.06
N LYS A 118 -26.83 -2.82 4.34
CA LYS A 118 -27.16 -3.12 2.94
C LYS A 118 -26.04 -2.70 1.97
N GLU A 119 -25.59 -1.46 2.11
CA GLU A 119 -24.63 -0.81 1.20
C GLU A 119 -23.20 -1.09 1.64
N GLN A 120 -22.30 -1.26 0.68
CA GLN A 120 -20.86 -1.30 0.96
C GLN A 120 -20.40 0.02 1.61
N TYR A 121 -19.53 -0.08 2.61
CA TYR A 121 -19.07 1.06 3.42
C TYR A 121 -20.18 1.82 4.19
N ALA A 122 -21.31 1.16 4.49
CA ALA A 122 -22.35 1.73 5.34
C ALA A 122 -21.83 2.25 6.70
N PHE A 123 -20.73 1.71 7.19
CA PHE A 123 -20.02 2.22 8.36
C PHE A 123 -19.65 3.71 8.24
N PHE A 124 -19.19 4.18 7.08
CA PHE A 124 -18.90 5.60 6.84
C PHE A 124 -20.18 6.45 6.80
N SER A 125 -21.25 5.96 6.15
CA SER A 125 -22.51 6.69 6.09
C SER A 125 -23.19 6.79 7.47
N VAL A 126 -23.05 5.76 8.31
CA VAL A 126 -23.51 5.78 9.71
C VAL A 126 -22.71 6.77 10.54
N GLY A 127 -21.37 6.75 10.45
CA GLY A 127 -20.50 7.66 11.18
C GLY A 127 -20.60 9.12 10.75
N THR A 128 -21.05 9.37 9.52
CA THR A 128 -21.26 10.72 8.97
C THR A 128 -22.72 11.19 9.06
N ALA A 129 -23.66 10.36 9.47
CA ALA A 129 -25.05 10.78 9.64
C ALA A 129 -25.17 11.83 10.78
N LYS A 130 -26.11 12.78 10.65
CA LYS A 130 -26.48 13.72 11.72
C LYS A 130 -27.30 13.01 12.81
N LYS A 131 -26.71 11.98 13.42
CA LYS A 131 -27.30 11.13 14.46
C LYS A 131 -26.59 11.38 15.78
N GLY A 132 -27.34 11.39 16.88
CA GLY A 132 -26.75 11.44 18.21
C GLY A 132 -26.03 10.14 18.54
N TRP A 133 -25.16 10.15 19.56
CA TRP A 133 -24.43 8.93 19.95
C TRP A 133 -25.36 7.80 20.45
N LEU A 134 -26.52 8.14 21.03
CA LEU A 134 -27.57 7.18 21.40
C LEU A 134 -28.19 6.51 20.17
N ASP A 135 -28.34 7.24 19.07
CA ASP A 135 -28.88 6.67 17.84
C ASP A 135 -27.95 5.64 17.25
N VAL A 136 -26.63 5.87 17.26
CA VAL A 136 -25.66 4.92 16.70
C VAL A 136 -25.51 3.64 17.52
N ARG A 137 -25.93 3.64 18.79
CA ARG A 137 -25.99 2.45 19.66
C ARG A 137 -27.19 1.56 19.40
N LYS A 138 -28.20 2.05 18.66
CA LYS A 138 -29.38 1.24 18.32
C LYS A 138 -28.95 -0.06 17.62
N PRO A 139 -29.65 -1.20 17.87
CA PRO A 139 -29.28 -2.51 17.33
C PRO A 139 -29.04 -2.53 15.81
N VAL A 140 -29.80 -1.72 15.06
CA VAL A 140 -29.69 -1.59 13.60
C VAL A 140 -28.32 -1.08 13.10
N TYR A 141 -27.56 -0.35 13.92
CA TYR A 141 -26.24 0.18 13.54
C TYR A 141 -25.08 -0.56 14.21
N ARG A 142 -25.35 -1.31 15.29
CA ARG A 142 -24.30 -2.02 16.05
C ARG A 142 -23.45 -2.92 15.16
N LYS A 143 -24.08 -3.64 14.22
CA LYS A 143 -23.36 -4.53 13.27
C LYS A 143 -22.41 -3.78 12.33
N ALA A 144 -22.74 -2.54 11.97
CA ALA A 144 -21.86 -1.71 11.14
C ALA A 144 -20.57 -1.34 11.88
N TYR A 145 -20.57 -1.28 13.22
CA TYR A 145 -19.36 -1.07 14.02
C TYR A 145 -18.68 -2.39 14.43
N LEU A 146 -19.43 -3.46 14.68
CA LEU A 146 -18.85 -4.77 15.03
C LEU A 146 -18.13 -5.43 13.86
N LEU A 147 -18.71 -5.34 12.65
CA LEU A 147 -18.23 -6.00 11.44
C LEU A 147 -18.28 -5.02 10.26
N PRO A 148 -17.46 -3.93 10.27
CA PRO A 148 -17.60 -2.81 9.34
C PRO A 148 -17.38 -3.16 7.86
N TYR A 149 -16.76 -4.31 7.57
CA TYR A 149 -16.54 -4.82 6.22
C TYR A 149 -17.70 -5.68 5.68
N LEU A 150 -18.66 -6.05 6.53
CA LEU A 150 -19.66 -7.06 6.25
C LEU A 150 -20.99 -6.42 5.86
N THR A 151 -21.29 -6.43 4.55
CA THR A 151 -22.51 -5.83 4.00
C THR A 151 -23.17 -6.76 2.99
N VAL A 152 -24.47 -6.55 2.76
CA VAL A 152 -25.24 -7.33 1.79
C VAL A 152 -24.66 -7.14 0.39
N GLU A 153 -24.36 -5.90 -0.02
CA GLU A 153 -23.75 -5.61 -1.31
C GLU A 153 -22.40 -6.32 -1.49
N GLN A 154 -21.51 -6.26 -0.49
CA GLN A 154 -20.17 -6.84 -0.56
C GLN A 154 -20.20 -8.36 -0.77
N LEU A 155 -21.09 -9.06 -0.05
CA LEU A 155 -21.25 -10.51 -0.17
C LEU A 155 -22.03 -10.90 -1.44
N ALA A 156 -23.02 -10.11 -1.85
CA ALA A 156 -23.89 -10.46 -2.96
C ALA A 156 -23.27 -10.14 -4.33
N LYS A 157 -22.48 -9.07 -4.47
CA LYS A 157 -21.95 -8.57 -5.76
C LYS A 157 -20.93 -9.51 -6.37
N ASN A 158 -19.90 -9.88 -5.61
CA ASN A 158 -18.90 -10.86 -6.04
C ASN A 158 -19.11 -12.20 -5.31
N PRO A 159 -19.48 -13.29 -6.02
CA PRO A 159 -19.66 -14.60 -5.42
C PRO A 159 -18.45 -15.09 -4.63
N ASN A 160 -17.24 -14.75 -5.08
CA ASN A 160 -16.00 -15.23 -4.45
C ASN A 160 -15.79 -14.63 -3.06
N THR A 161 -16.31 -13.43 -2.78
CA THR A 161 -16.20 -12.81 -1.45
C THR A 161 -16.75 -13.72 -0.34
N LEU A 162 -17.93 -14.33 -0.58
CA LEU A 162 -18.53 -15.25 0.40
C LEU A 162 -17.67 -16.50 0.58
N PHE A 163 -17.15 -17.06 -0.51
CA PHE A 163 -16.32 -18.27 -0.46
C PHE A 163 -15.01 -18.03 0.26
N SER A 164 -14.32 -16.93 -0.04
CA SER A 164 -13.08 -16.57 0.65
C SER A 164 -13.33 -16.30 2.13
N LEU A 165 -14.43 -15.63 2.49
CA LEU A 165 -14.78 -15.39 3.89
C LEU A 165 -15.06 -16.70 4.64
N LEU A 166 -15.86 -17.60 4.05
CA LEU A 166 -16.16 -18.92 4.61
C LEU A 166 -14.88 -19.72 4.84
N HIS A 167 -14.03 -19.82 3.81
CA HIS A 167 -12.79 -20.58 3.89
C HIS A 167 -11.85 -20.00 4.96
N ASN A 168 -11.56 -18.70 4.93
CA ASN A 168 -10.58 -18.11 5.84
C ASN A 168 -11.05 -18.08 7.30
N ARG A 169 -12.36 -17.96 7.56
CA ARG A 169 -12.88 -18.02 8.94
C ARG A 169 -13.00 -19.45 9.46
N THR A 170 -13.10 -20.47 8.60
CA THR A 170 -13.17 -21.87 9.07
C THR A 170 -11.79 -22.54 9.13
N GLN A 171 -10.90 -22.25 8.17
CA GLN A 171 -9.56 -22.83 8.09
C GLN A 171 -8.66 -22.38 9.24
N TYR A 172 -8.78 -21.12 9.66
CA TYR A 172 -7.98 -20.55 10.75
C TYR A 172 -8.80 -20.52 12.04
N LEU A 173 -8.12 -20.61 13.18
CA LEU A 173 -8.77 -20.55 14.49
C LEU A 173 -9.23 -19.12 14.81
N PRO A 174 -10.32 -18.95 15.58
CA PRO A 174 -10.81 -17.63 15.98
C PRO A 174 -9.76 -16.75 16.69
N GLU A 175 -8.85 -17.36 17.44
CA GLU A 175 -7.73 -16.68 18.09
C GLU A 175 -6.76 -15.99 17.12
N GLN A 176 -6.54 -16.58 15.93
CA GLN A 176 -5.64 -16.03 14.91
C GLN A 176 -6.21 -14.75 14.30
N TRP A 177 -7.52 -14.54 14.46
CA TRP A 177 -8.23 -13.34 14.02
C TRP A 177 -8.38 -12.30 15.13
N ALA A 178 -8.14 -12.65 16.39
CA ALA A 178 -8.51 -11.81 17.54
C ALA A 178 -7.86 -10.42 17.52
N ALA A 179 -6.58 -10.32 17.16
CA ALA A 179 -5.90 -9.02 17.07
C ALA A 179 -6.49 -8.14 15.95
N PHE A 180 -6.77 -8.73 14.79
CA PHE A 180 -7.38 -8.04 13.66
C PHE A 180 -8.81 -7.61 13.95
N ASP A 181 -9.62 -8.53 14.50
CA ASP A 181 -11.00 -8.25 14.88
C ASP A 181 -11.05 -7.20 15.99
N SER A 182 -10.08 -7.20 16.92
CA SER A 182 -9.92 -6.10 17.88
C SER A 182 -9.68 -4.79 17.13
N LYS A 183 -8.68 -4.67 16.26
CA LYS A 183 -8.38 -3.42 15.53
C LYS A 183 -9.60 -2.83 14.83
N LEU A 184 -10.46 -3.67 14.22
CA LEU A 184 -11.66 -3.20 13.54
C LEU A 184 -12.70 -2.53 14.46
N LEU A 185 -12.63 -2.78 15.76
CA LEU A 185 -13.51 -2.18 16.77
C LEU A 185 -13.01 -0.81 17.25
N ASP A 186 -11.83 -0.34 16.85
CA ASP A 186 -11.21 0.88 17.37
C ASP A 186 -12.12 2.11 17.24
N VAL A 187 -12.64 2.40 16.04
CA VAL A 187 -13.52 3.56 15.84
C VAL A 187 -14.75 3.48 16.74
N GLY A 188 -15.46 2.33 16.73
CA GLY A 188 -16.64 2.16 17.56
C GLY A 188 -16.34 2.27 19.06
N TRP A 189 -15.14 1.82 19.46
CA TRP A 189 -14.65 2.00 20.81
C TRP A 189 -14.36 3.46 21.10
N TYR A 190 -13.36 4.08 20.47
CA TYR A 190 -12.93 5.45 20.78
C TYR A 190 -14.03 6.51 20.55
N CYS A 191 -15.02 6.21 19.71
CA CYS A 191 -16.22 7.02 19.52
C CYS A 191 -17.42 6.55 20.35
N GLY A 192 -17.26 5.70 21.37
CA GLY A 192 -18.34 5.36 22.30
C GLY A 192 -19.61 4.79 21.63
N ALA A 193 -19.49 4.15 20.48
CA ALA A 193 -20.59 3.56 19.73
C ALA A 193 -21.07 2.22 20.31
N PHE A 194 -20.31 1.65 21.25
CA PHE A 194 -20.66 0.42 21.94
C PHE A 194 -21.08 0.67 23.39
N ASP A 195 -22.24 0.13 23.75
CA ASP A 195 -22.56 -0.24 25.13
C ASP A 195 -21.74 -1.47 25.53
N VAL A 196 -21.05 -1.37 26.66
CA VAL A 196 -20.20 -2.44 27.23
C VAL A 196 -20.31 -2.48 28.74
N ASP A 197 -20.18 -3.68 29.29
CA ASP A 197 -20.13 -3.90 30.74
C ASP A 197 -18.69 -3.87 31.26
N TYR A 198 -18.54 -3.51 32.54
CA TYR A 198 -17.27 -3.48 33.23
C TYR A 198 -17.01 -4.78 34.00
N ASN A 199 -15.80 -5.30 33.85
CA ASN A 199 -15.19 -6.23 34.79
C ASN A 199 -13.68 -5.92 34.78
N GLN A 200 -13.03 -5.94 35.95
CA GLN A 200 -11.62 -5.54 36.09
C GLN A 200 -10.64 -6.55 35.49
N SER A 201 -11.05 -7.81 35.34
CA SER A 201 -10.25 -8.92 34.85
C SER A 201 -9.95 -8.80 33.35
N ALA A 202 -8.96 -9.55 32.91
CA ALA A 202 -8.55 -9.66 31.51
C ALA A 202 -8.94 -11.03 30.93
N VAL A 203 -8.76 -11.21 29.63
CA VAL A 203 -9.14 -12.41 28.89
C VAL A 203 -7.99 -12.84 28.00
N TYR A 204 -7.67 -14.13 28.01
CA TYR A 204 -6.70 -14.70 27.06
C TYR A 204 -7.29 -14.71 25.66
N MET A 205 -6.53 -14.21 24.68
CA MET A 205 -6.95 -14.17 23.28
C MET A 205 -6.10 -15.07 22.39
N HIS A 206 -5.47 -16.10 22.97
CA HIS A 206 -4.61 -17.06 22.27
C HIS A 206 -4.58 -18.42 22.98
N GLY A 207 -4.18 -19.44 22.23
CA GLY A 207 -4.00 -20.82 22.66
C GLY A 207 -5.28 -21.51 23.15
N ASP A 208 -5.07 -22.60 23.87
CA ASP A 208 -6.10 -23.39 24.56
C ASP A 208 -6.90 -22.58 25.60
N LYS A 209 -6.40 -21.40 25.98
CA LYS A 209 -7.03 -20.48 26.92
C LYS A 209 -7.89 -19.42 26.24
N TYR A 210 -8.01 -19.41 24.91
CA TYR A 210 -8.83 -18.45 24.18
C TYR A 210 -10.22 -18.24 24.82
N GLY A 211 -10.54 -16.97 25.13
CA GLY A 211 -11.79 -16.57 25.75
C GLY A 211 -11.92 -16.87 27.25
N ARG A 212 -10.88 -17.39 27.92
CA ARG A 212 -10.90 -17.61 29.38
C ARG A 212 -10.53 -16.34 30.15
N LEU A 213 -11.29 -16.06 31.21
CA LEU A 213 -11.05 -14.96 32.14
C LEU A 213 -9.77 -15.22 32.96
N THR A 214 -9.02 -14.15 33.25
CA THR A 214 -7.82 -14.17 34.09
C THR A 214 -7.68 -12.86 34.85
N ALA A 215 -6.97 -12.86 35.97
CA ALA A 215 -6.61 -11.63 36.67
C ALA A 215 -5.84 -10.69 35.72
N TRP A 216 -6.08 -9.39 35.86
CA TRP A 216 -5.36 -8.38 35.09
C TRP A 216 -3.87 -8.37 35.46
N SER A 217 -3.01 -8.28 34.45
CA SER A 217 -1.56 -8.15 34.62
C SER A 217 -1.01 -7.13 33.62
N GLN A 218 -0.29 -6.13 34.12
CA GLN A 218 0.31 -5.07 33.30
C GLN A 218 1.18 -5.65 32.18
N GLY A 219 2.07 -6.58 32.51
CA GLY A 219 3.01 -7.16 31.54
C GLY A 219 2.31 -7.95 30.43
N GLN A 220 1.26 -8.70 30.75
CA GLN A 220 0.49 -9.46 29.75
C GLN A 220 -0.37 -8.54 28.88
N MET A 221 -0.96 -7.50 29.47
CA MET A 221 -1.75 -6.50 28.73
C MET A 221 -0.88 -5.72 27.75
N HIS A 222 0.28 -5.21 28.18
CA HIS A 222 1.15 -4.37 27.35
C HIS A 222 1.79 -5.15 26.19
N ARG A 223 1.92 -6.48 26.31
CA ARG A 223 2.33 -7.37 25.20
C ARG A 223 1.16 -7.92 24.37
N ALA A 224 -0.05 -7.51 24.72
CA ALA A 224 -1.30 -7.99 24.14
C ALA A 224 -1.47 -9.53 24.17
N ASP A 225 -0.92 -10.19 25.20
CA ASP A 225 -1.19 -11.60 25.52
C ASP A 225 -2.63 -11.74 26.06
N THR A 226 -3.09 -10.73 26.78
CA THR A 226 -4.46 -10.63 27.30
C THR A 226 -5.11 -9.32 26.86
N VAL A 227 -6.43 -9.30 26.76
CA VAL A 227 -7.23 -8.11 26.46
C VAL A 227 -8.19 -7.87 27.62
N GLY A 228 -8.48 -6.61 27.96
CA GLY A 228 -9.41 -6.31 29.05
C GLY A 228 -10.82 -6.83 28.75
N PHE A 229 -11.54 -7.30 29.77
CA PHE A 229 -12.86 -7.92 29.59
C PHE A 229 -13.82 -7.12 28.68
N PRO A 230 -14.01 -5.79 28.85
CA PRO A 230 -14.97 -5.05 28.04
C PRO A 230 -14.67 -5.14 26.53
N ARG A 231 -13.39 -5.10 26.18
CA ARG A 231 -12.92 -5.21 24.80
C ARG A 231 -12.96 -6.65 24.30
N ALA A 232 -12.53 -7.62 25.11
CA ALA A 232 -12.55 -9.04 24.76
C ALA A 232 -13.97 -9.54 24.45
N ARG A 233 -14.97 -9.09 25.22
CA ARG A 233 -16.38 -9.40 24.94
C ARG A 233 -16.81 -8.93 23.55
N LEU A 234 -16.44 -7.72 23.13
CA LEU A 234 -16.79 -7.19 21.81
C LEU A 234 -16.14 -8.01 20.68
N ILE A 235 -14.90 -8.47 20.87
CA ILE A 235 -14.22 -9.34 19.90
C ILE A 235 -14.99 -10.64 19.74
N LEU A 236 -15.33 -11.30 20.85
CA LEU A 236 -16.09 -12.55 20.85
C LEU A 236 -17.52 -12.38 20.30
N GLU A 237 -18.17 -11.25 20.60
CA GLU A 237 -19.48 -10.91 20.03
C GLU A 237 -19.41 -10.73 18.51
N ALA A 238 -18.40 -10.01 18.01
CA ALA A 238 -18.20 -9.81 16.57
C ALA A 238 -17.96 -11.15 15.86
N GLN A 239 -17.09 -11.99 16.41
CA GLN A 239 -16.82 -13.32 15.85
C GLN A 239 -18.05 -14.23 15.87
N SER A 240 -18.73 -14.34 17.02
CA SER A 240 -19.96 -15.14 17.13
C SER A 240 -21.05 -14.65 16.16
N THR A 241 -21.20 -13.34 16.00
CA THR A 241 -22.13 -12.75 15.04
C THR A 241 -21.79 -13.13 13.59
N LEU A 242 -20.50 -13.12 13.24
CA LEU A 242 -20.02 -13.51 11.92
C LEU A 242 -20.28 -14.98 11.63
N TYR A 243 -19.85 -15.90 12.51
CA TYR A 243 -20.02 -17.34 12.29
C TYR A 243 -21.49 -17.73 12.20
N ARG A 244 -22.34 -17.18 13.06
CA ARG A 244 -23.79 -17.39 13.01
C ARG A 244 -24.40 -16.95 11.67
N LEU A 245 -24.01 -15.78 11.16
CA LEU A 245 -24.48 -15.34 9.84
C LEU A 245 -24.04 -16.32 8.74
N LEU A 246 -22.76 -16.66 8.71
CA LEU A 246 -22.19 -17.54 7.68
C LEU A 246 -22.88 -18.90 7.69
N ARG A 247 -23.10 -19.47 8.89
CA ARG A 247 -23.82 -20.73 9.08
C ARG A 247 -25.24 -20.65 8.53
N ARG A 248 -26.02 -19.63 8.92
CA ARG A 248 -27.40 -19.46 8.42
C ARG A 248 -27.46 -19.29 6.90
N VAL A 249 -26.52 -18.56 6.31
CA VAL A 249 -26.41 -18.41 4.84
C VAL A 249 -26.20 -19.76 4.18
N VAL A 250 -25.30 -20.60 4.72
CA VAL A 250 -25.02 -21.95 4.19
C VAL A 250 -26.22 -22.88 4.39
N GLU A 251 -26.87 -22.87 5.55
CA GLU A 251 -28.07 -23.66 5.83
C GLU A 251 -29.18 -23.35 4.82
N ILE A 252 -29.56 -22.08 4.66
CA ILE A 252 -30.60 -21.65 3.69
C ILE A 252 -30.20 -22.00 2.25
N LEU A 253 -28.91 -21.91 1.92
CA LEU A 253 -28.43 -22.30 0.59
C LEU A 253 -28.58 -23.80 0.34
N LEU A 254 -28.47 -24.62 1.40
CA LEU A 254 -28.50 -26.07 1.34
C LEU A 254 -29.90 -26.68 1.56
N GLU A 255 -30.89 -25.91 2.04
CA GLU A 255 -32.29 -26.32 2.32
C GLU A 255 -33.05 -26.98 1.15
N ALA A 256 -32.67 -26.77 -0.12
CA ALA A 256 -33.36 -27.41 -1.24
C ALA A 256 -33.09 -28.94 -1.31
N PRO A 257 -34.13 -29.77 -1.51
CA PRO A 257 -34.01 -31.23 -1.56
C PRO A 257 -33.23 -31.70 -2.78
N GLY A 258 -32.41 -32.74 -2.59
CA GLY A 258 -31.67 -33.43 -3.63
C GLY A 258 -30.46 -34.16 -3.05
N ASP A 259 -30.46 -35.49 -3.17
CA ASP A 259 -29.32 -36.34 -2.86
C ASP A 259 -28.21 -36.10 -3.88
N THR A 260 -27.40 -35.08 -3.61
CA THR A 260 -26.16 -34.88 -4.35
C THR A 260 -25.06 -35.55 -3.53
N PRO A 261 -24.26 -36.47 -4.12
CA PRO A 261 -23.16 -37.09 -3.42
C PRO A 261 -22.22 -36.04 -2.79
N PRO A 262 -21.61 -36.33 -1.62
CA PRO A 262 -20.58 -35.49 -1.04
C PRO A 262 -19.46 -35.20 -2.06
N SER A 263 -19.14 -33.92 -2.27
CA SER A 263 -18.04 -33.49 -3.13
C SER A 263 -17.56 -32.08 -2.78
N SER A 264 -16.25 -31.90 -2.81
CA SER A 264 -15.55 -30.62 -2.56
C SER A 264 -14.40 -30.37 -3.55
N ALA A 265 -14.37 -31.06 -4.68
CA ALA A 265 -13.32 -30.90 -5.70
C ALA A 265 -13.24 -29.47 -6.24
N LYS A 266 -14.39 -28.88 -6.60
CA LYS A 266 -14.46 -27.47 -7.08
C LYS A 266 -14.08 -26.48 -5.99
N TRP A 267 -14.30 -26.85 -4.72
CA TRP A 267 -13.87 -26.03 -3.60
C TRP A 267 -12.34 -26.02 -3.48
N LYS A 268 -11.69 -27.18 -3.64
CA LYS A 268 -10.22 -27.28 -3.70
C LYS A 268 -9.64 -26.48 -4.86
N ASP A 269 -10.21 -26.62 -6.06
CA ASP A 269 -9.79 -25.80 -7.22
C ASP A 269 -9.91 -24.29 -6.95
N LEU A 270 -10.94 -23.89 -6.20
CA LEU A 270 -11.15 -22.49 -5.85
C LEU A 270 -10.11 -22.00 -4.83
N ILE A 271 -9.72 -22.84 -3.86
CA ILE A 271 -8.62 -22.56 -2.92
C ILE A 271 -7.31 -22.42 -3.69
N ASP A 272 -7.00 -23.36 -4.60
CA ASP A 272 -5.75 -23.37 -5.37
C ASP A 272 -5.64 -22.14 -6.29
N SER A 273 -6.77 -21.64 -6.80
CA SER A 273 -6.83 -20.39 -7.55
C SER A 273 -6.75 -19.11 -6.69
N GLY A 274 -6.70 -19.24 -5.36
CA GLY A 274 -6.74 -18.12 -4.41
C GLY A 274 -8.04 -17.31 -4.49
N PHE A 275 -9.15 -17.96 -4.84
CA PHE A 275 -10.47 -17.33 -5.04
C PHE A 275 -10.49 -16.20 -6.09
N LYS A 276 -9.53 -16.17 -7.02
CA LYS A 276 -9.46 -15.18 -8.11
C LYS A 276 -10.57 -15.41 -9.14
N LYS A 277 -11.02 -14.34 -9.80
CA LYS A 277 -11.96 -14.42 -10.93
C LYS A 277 -11.15 -14.44 -12.24
N GLY A 278 -11.50 -15.32 -13.18
CA GLY A 278 -10.90 -15.33 -14.52
C GLY A 278 -11.12 -13.98 -15.21
N ASN A 279 -10.02 -13.33 -15.60
CA ASN A 279 -9.91 -11.96 -16.18
C ASN A 279 -10.01 -10.77 -15.22
N ASP A 280 -10.06 -10.98 -13.90
CA ASP A 280 -9.99 -9.84 -12.98
C ASP A 280 -8.52 -9.51 -12.67
N HIS A 281 -7.93 -8.62 -13.49
CA HIS A 281 -6.60 -8.07 -13.23
C HIS A 281 -6.58 -7.15 -11.98
N THR A 282 -7.75 -6.87 -11.37
CA THR A 282 -7.82 -6.33 -10.01
C THR A 282 -7.52 -7.44 -9.01
N THR A 283 -6.27 -7.91 -8.99
CA THR A 283 -5.76 -8.61 -7.82
C THR A 283 -6.01 -7.72 -6.60
N TRP A 284 -6.69 -8.23 -5.59
CA TRP A 284 -7.05 -7.47 -4.41
C TRP A 284 -5.80 -7.25 -3.57
N SER A 285 -5.55 -6.02 -3.14
CA SER A 285 -4.49 -5.83 -2.14
C SER A 285 -4.91 -6.54 -0.86
N ARG A 286 -4.01 -7.38 -0.31
CA ARG A 286 -4.27 -8.12 0.93
C ARG A 286 -4.66 -7.17 2.06
N PHE A 287 -4.04 -5.99 2.07
CA PHE A 287 -4.31 -4.92 3.01
C PHE A 287 -5.76 -4.40 2.96
N VAL A 288 -6.30 -4.08 1.77
CA VAL A 288 -7.68 -3.56 1.62
C VAL A 288 -8.73 -4.64 1.86
N TYR A 289 -8.45 -5.88 1.46
CA TYR A 289 -9.40 -7.00 1.53
C TYR A 289 -9.04 -8.02 2.62
N GLN A 290 -8.35 -7.56 3.66
CA GLN A 290 -7.84 -8.40 4.76
C GLN A 290 -8.91 -9.29 5.43
N PRO A 291 -10.18 -8.87 5.63
CA PRO A 291 -11.22 -9.73 6.18
C PRO A 291 -11.58 -10.96 5.31
N PHE A 292 -11.25 -10.90 4.02
CA PHE A 292 -11.56 -11.92 3.01
C PHE A 292 -10.33 -12.72 2.59
N SER A 293 -9.20 -12.52 3.26
CA SER A 293 -7.92 -13.19 3.01
C SER A 293 -7.51 -14.02 4.23
N THR A 294 -6.34 -14.66 4.21
CA THR A 294 -5.79 -15.35 5.40
C THR A 294 -5.51 -14.33 6.52
N PRO A 295 -5.57 -14.70 7.81
CA PRO A 295 -5.36 -13.75 8.92
C PRO A 295 -4.04 -13.00 8.79
N PRO A 296 -3.93 -11.76 9.31
CA PRO A 296 -2.66 -11.04 9.34
C PRO A 296 -1.62 -11.87 10.08
N LEU A 297 -0.58 -12.30 9.38
CA LEU A 297 0.54 -13.02 9.95
C LEU A 297 1.78 -12.16 9.76
N PHE A 298 2.49 -11.91 10.85
CA PHE A 298 3.77 -11.21 10.78
C PHE A 298 4.81 -12.15 10.17
N GLN A 299 5.21 -11.84 8.95
CA GLN A 299 6.30 -12.53 8.26
C GLN A 299 7.37 -11.50 7.91
N ILE A 300 8.49 -11.55 8.61
CA ILE A 300 9.55 -10.54 8.47
C ILE A 300 10.12 -10.50 7.04
N ASN A 301 10.16 -11.65 6.36
CA ASN A 301 10.63 -11.73 4.98
C ASN A 301 9.70 -10.98 4.01
N ASP A 302 8.39 -11.00 4.23
CA ASP A 302 7.44 -10.25 3.40
C ASP A 302 7.68 -8.74 3.54
N MET A 303 7.99 -8.27 4.76
CA MET A 303 8.34 -6.86 5.01
C MET A 303 9.69 -6.48 4.40
N ILE A 304 10.70 -7.35 4.46
CA ILE A 304 12.00 -7.15 3.80
C ILE A 304 11.78 -6.98 2.30
N GLU A 305 11.00 -7.88 1.70
CA GLU A 305 10.68 -7.89 0.28
C GLU A 305 9.88 -6.64 -0.16
N GLN A 306 8.95 -6.17 0.69
CA GLN A 306 8.23 -4.92 0.47
C GLN A 306 9.17 -3.70 0.54
N ALA A 307 10.03 -3.61 1.56
CA ALA A 307 11.00 -2.53 1.70
C ALA A 307 11.99 -2.50 0.54
N LYS A 308 12.52 -3.66 0.13
CA LYS A 308 13.40 -3.83 -1.03
C LYS A 308 12.73 -3.41 -2.32
N SER A 309 11.47 -3.81 -2.54
CA SER A 309 10.70 -3.40 -3.70
C SER A 309 10.52 -1.88 -3.77
N ARG A 310 10.30 -1.22 -2.63
CA ARG A 310 10.17 0.24 -2.53
C ARG A 310 11.51 0.97 -2.71
N MET A 311 12.58 0.41 -2.14
CA MET A 311 13.95 0.87 -2.35
C MET A 311 14.31 0.85 -3.84
N ASN A 312 14.01 -0.26 -4.54
CA ASN A 312 14.28 -0.41 -5.96
C ASN A 312 13.46 0.57 -6.81
N ALA A 313 12.17 0.74 -6.51
CA ALA A 313 11.31 1.68 -7.23
C ALA A 313 11.78 3.14 -7.07
N SER A 314 12.14 3.55 -5.84
CA SER A 314 12.67 4.89 -5.58
C SER A 314 14.07 5.11 -6.18
N SER A 315 14.91 4.07 -6.22
CA SER A 315 16.20 4.10 -6.93
C SER A 315 16.00 4.33 -8.44
N ASP A 316 15.05 3.62 -9.05
CA ASP A 316 14.72 3.82 -10.47
C ASP A 316 14.21 5.23 -10.76
N HIS A 317 13.39 5.79 -9.87
CA HIS A 317 12.90 7.16 -10.00
C HIS A 317 14.05 8.18 -9.98
N LEU A 318 14.94 8.09 -8.98
CA LEU A 318 16.12 8.96 -8.90
C LEU A 318 17.06 8.79 -10.10
N TRP A 319 17.24 7.55 -10.56
CA TRP A 319 18.01 7.26 -11.77
C TRP A 319 17.44 7.97 -12.99
N LEU A 320 16.14 7.83 -13.26
CA LEU A 320 15.47 8.46 -14.41
C LEU A 320 15.48 9.99 -14.33
N LEU A 321 15.33 10.57 -13.14
CA LEU A 321 15.46 12.02 -12.92
C LEU A 321 16.86 12.55 -13.30
N GLN A 322 17.89 11.72 -13.21
CA GLN A 322 19.27 12.07 -13.52
C GLN A 322 19.65 11.83 -14.98
N THR A 323 19.19 10.73 -15.56
CA THR A 323 19.70 10.26 -16.86
C THR A 323 18.77 10.57 -18.02
N GLU A 324 17.49 10.85 -17.77
CA GLU A 324 16.49 11.08 -18.81
C GLU A 324 15.94 12.53 -18.79
N PRO A 325 16.39 13.42 -19.69
CA PRO A 325 15.91 14.80 -19.76
C PRO A 325 14.39 14.93 -19.89
N THR A 326 13.74 14.01 -20.61
CA THR A 326 12.29 14.01 -20.80
C THR A 326 11.54 13.63 -19.54
N TYR A 327 12.12 12.77 -18.69
CA TYR A 327 11.56 12.38 -17.40
C TYR A 327 11.63 13.55 -16.42
N LEU A 328 12.80 14.16 -16.24
CA LEU A 328 12.96 15.33 -15.37
C LEU A 328 12.07 16.51 -15.79
N ARG A 329 11.94 16.77 -17.09
CA ARG A 329 11.01 17.81 -17.59
C ARG A 329 9.55 17.49 -17.29
N SER A 330 9.13 16.23 -17.45
CA SER A 330 7.78 15.81 -17.10
C SER A 330 7.52 16.04 -15.62
N TYR A 331 8.48 15.65 -14.76
CA TYR A 331 8.37 15.84 -13.32
C TYR A 331 8.27 17.33 -12.92
N ILE A 332 9.12 18.18 -13.49
CA ILE A 332 9.05 19.64 -13.27
C ILE A 332 7.71 20.22 -13.73
N LYS A 333 7.20 19.74 -14.88
CA LYS A 333 5.91 20.17 -15.42
C LYS A 333 4.78 19.84 -14.44
N ASP A 334 4.76 18.62 -13.90
CA ASP A 334 3.73 18.20 -12.95
C ASP A 334 3.76 19.07 -11.68
N ILE A 335 4.96 19.41 -11.18
CA ILE A 335 5.12 20.31 -10.01
C ILE A 335 4.64 21.74 -10.33
N ASN A 336 4.85 22.24 -11.56
CA ASN A 336 4.36 23.56 -11.98
C ASN A 336 2.83 23.68 -11.99
N GLU A 337 2.10 22.56 -12.03
CA GLU A 337 0.64 22.58 -11.97
C GLU A 337 0.12 22.95 -10.57
N LEU A 338 0.93 22.73 -9.53
CA LEU A 338 0.62 23.00 -8.13
C LEU A 338 0.50 24.51 -7.85
N SER A 339 -0.52 24.91 -7.08
CA SER A 339 -0.79 26.30 -6.69
C SER A 339 0.35 26.93 -5.90
N VAL A 340 1.11 26.14 -5.14
CA VAL A 340 2.27 26.61 -4.37
C VAL A 340 3.38 27.20 -5.25
N THR A 341 3.55 26.72 -6.48
CA THR A 341 4.53 27.28 -7.42
C THR A 341 4.06 28.62 -8.01
N LYS A 342 2.75 28.89 -7.95
CA LYS A 342 2.11 30.07 -8.57
C LYS A 342 2.03 31.28 -7.64
N VAL A 343 2.14 31.07 -6.31
CA VAL A 343 2.03 32.14 -5.31
C VAL A 343 3.38 32.72 -4.87
N LEU A 344 4.48 31.99 -5.10
CA LEU A 344 5.81 32.43 -4.72
C LEU A 344 6.36 33.50 -5.66
N ALA A 345 7.24 34.35 -5.13
CA ALA A 345 8.01 35.29 -5.93
C ALA A 345 8.82 34.55 -7.01
N ARG A 346 9.06 35.21 -8.15
CA ARG A 346 9.76 34.59 -9.30
C ARG A 346 11.13 34.00 -8.93
N SER A 347 11.86 34.66 -8.02
CA SER A 347 13.15 34.21 -7.49
C SER A 347 13.08 32.88 -6.74
N LEU A 348 11.91 32.51 -6.20
CA LEU A 348 11.68 31.31 -5.38
C LEU A 348 10.83 30.26 -6.11
N SER A 349 10.44 30.50 -7.36
CA SER A 349 9.50 29.66 -8.12
C SER A 349 9.94 28.19 -8.29
N TYR A 350 11.25 27.89 -8.17
CA TYR A 350 11.80 26.54 -8.26
C TYR A 350 12.10 25.87 -6.90
N GLN A 351 11.87 26.55 -5.77
CA GLN A 351 12.08 25.93 -4.45
C GLN A 351 11.17 24.72 -4.18
N PRO A 352 9.87 24.74 -4.55
CA PRO A 352 9.01 23.57 -4.40
C PRO A 352 9.57 22.34 -5.14
N HIS A 353 10.19 22.52 -6.30
CA HIS A 353 10.80 21.43 -7.06
C HIS A 353 11.99 20.81 -6.34
N LEU A 354 12.84 21.64 -5.73
CA LEU A 354 13.98 21.17 -4.96
C LEU A 354 13.52 20.40 -3.71
N ARG A 355 12.42 20.83 -3.09
CA ARG A 355 11.79 20.15 -1.97
C ARG A 355 11.22 18.79 -2.37
N GLU A 356 10.56 18.68 -3.51
CA GLU A 356 10.05 17.40 -4.00
C GLU A 356 11.19 16.42 -4.31
N ILE A 357 12.22 16.85 -5.06
CA ILE A 357 13.40 16.01 -5.35
C ILE A 357 14.09 15.54 -4.06
N TYR A 358 14.19 16.41 -3.04
CA TYR A 358 14.72 16.01 -1.74
C TYR A 358 13.80 15.03 -1.01
N GLY A 359 12.48 15.22 -1.10
CA GLY A 359 11.49 14.29 -0.57
C GLY A 359 11.65 12.88 -1.15
N ASP A 360 11.90 12.78 -2.46
CA ASP A 360 12.10 11.50 -3.15
C ASP A 360 13.42 10.84 -2.73
N TYR A 361 14.51 11.60 -2.62
CA TYR A 361 15.77 11.11 -2.07
C TYR A 361 15.64 10.66 -0.60
N SER A 362 14.94 11.45 0.22
CA SER A 362 14.67 11.13 1.63
C SER A 362 13.83 9.86 1.77
N MET A 363 12.86 9.62 0.88
CA MET A 363 12.09 8.37 0.83
C MET A 363 12.99 7.20 0.46
N HIS A 364 13.86 7.37 -0.55
CA HIS A 364 14.81 6.33 -0.94
C HIS A 364 15.73 5.92 0.21
N GLN A 365 16.37 6.90 0.89
CA GLN A 365 17.19 6.63 2.07
C GLN A 365 16.41 5.94 3.19
N PHE A 366 15.16 6.35 3.42
CA PHE A 366 14.31 5.70 4.41
C PHE A 366 14.11 4.21 4.08
N TRP A 367 13.83 3.86 2.82
CA TRP A 367 13.65 2.46 2.43
C TRP A 367 14.92 1.63 2.56
N ILE A 368 16.10 2.20 2.26
CA ILE A 368 17.39 1.55 2.51
C ILE A 368 17.54 1.23 4.00
N PHE A 369 17.37 2.23 4.86
CA PHE A 369 17.57 2.05 6.29
C PHE A 369 16.54 1.12 6.93
N LEU A 370 15.28 1.18 6.49
CA LEU A 370 14.25 0.26 6.95
C LEU A 370 14.58 -1.19 6.53
N HIS A 371 15.05 -1.39 5.30
CA HIS A 371 15.47 -2.69 4.82
C HIS A 371 16.63 -3.27 5.65
N ASP A 372 17.64 -2.45 5.97
CA ASP A 372 18.75 -2.85 6.84
C ASP A 372 18.29 -3.24 8.26
N GLU A 373 17.37 -2.46 8.86
CA GLU A 373 16.80 -2.78 10.18
C GLU A 373 15.97 -4.08 10.14
N LEU A 374 15.22 -4.32 9.06
CA LEU A 374 14.44 -5.54 8.88
C LEU A 374 15.31 -6.78 8.68
N LEU A 375 16.41 -6.67 7.92
CA LEU A 375 17.40 -7.74 7.80
C LEU A 375 18.01 -8.09 9.16
N HIS A 376 18.35 -7.07 9.95
CA HIS A 376 18.85 -7.27 11.30
C HIS A 376 17.83 -7.96 12.22
N ALA A 377 16.56 -7.52 12.17
CA ALA A 377 15.48 -8.17 12.90
C ALA A 377 15.27 -9.63 12.44
N SER A 378 15.43 -9.94 11.15
CA SER A 378 15.31 -11.31 10.62
C SER A 378 16.40 -12.22 11.16
N GLN A 379 17.64 -11.74 11.23
CA GLN A 379 18.75 -12.48 11.86
C GLN A 379 18.48 -12.78 13.34
N LEU A 380 17.94 -11.80 14.08
CA LEU A 380 17.56 -12.00 15.49
C LEU A 380 16.39 -12.96 15.63
N HIS A 381 15.39 -12.86 14.76
CA HIS A 381 14.27 -13.79 14.71
C HIS A 381 14.75 -15.22 14.50
N GLN A 382 15.63 -15.46 13.52
CA GLN A 382 16.21 -16.77 13.26
C GLN A 382 17.04 -17.29 14.45
N ARG A 383 17.79 -16.41 15.12
CA ARG A 383 18.59 -16.77 16.30
C ARG A 383 17.73 -17.18 17.50
N PHE A 384 16.59 -16.53 17.71
CA PHE A 384 15.73 -16.75 18.88
C PHE A 384 14.41 -17.46 18.55
N ARG A 385 14.29 -18.08 17.37
CA ARG A 385 13.06 -18.74 16.87
C ARG A 385 12.39 -19.63 17.91
N ASP A 386 13.16 -20.47 18.59
CA ASP A 386 12.67 -21.46 19.55
C ASP A 386 12.35 -20.84 20.93
N SER A 387 12.47 -19.52 21.06
CA SER A 387 12.12 -18.75 22.26
C SER A 387 10.96 -17.77 22.03
N ILE A 388 10.38 -17.74 20.83
CA ILE A 388 9.28 -16.85 20.46
C ILE A 388 7.98 -17.67 20.47
N HIS A 389 7.16 -17.48 21.51
CA HIS A 389 5.91 -18.20 21.69
C HIS A 389 4.82 -17.27 22.25
N SER A 390 3.57 -17.46 21.83
CA SER A 390 2.42 -16.72 22.36
C SER A 390 2.31 -16.82 23.88
N GLY A 391 2.03 -15.71 24.55
CA GLY A 391 1.94 -15.65 26.02
C GLY A 391 3.27 -15.39 26.73
N ASN A 392 4.40 -15.46 26.02
CA ASN A 392 5.73 -15.19 26.54
C ASN A 392 6.26 -13.85 26.01
N ALA A 393 7.09 -13.17 26.81
CA ALA A 393 7.78 -11.98 26.35
C ALA A 393 8.76 -12.32 25.22
N LEU A 394 8.90 -11.39 24.26
CA LEU A 394 9.92 -11.52 23.22
C LEU A 394 11.32 -11.51 23.83
N PRO A 395 12.28 -12.23 23.22
CA PRO A 395 13.70 -12.08 23.54
C PRO A 395 14.10 -10.61 23.46
N ARG A 396 14.70 -10.07 24.53
CA ARG A 396 14.97 -8.63 24.70
C ARG A 396 15.55 -7.94 23.45
N LYS A 397 16.57 -8.53 22.83
CA LYS A 397 17.21 -7.93 21.64
C LYS A 397 16.27 -7.87 20.43
N TYR A 398 15.43 -8.89 20.27
CA TYR A 398 14.45 -8.92 19.18
C TYR A 398 13.32 -7.92 19.44
N ASP A 399 12.84 -7.85 20.69
CA ASP A 399 11.87 -6.86 21.15
C ASP A 399 12.34 -5.42 20.89
N GLU A 400 13.57 -5.11 21.30
CA GLU A 400 14.18 -3.78 21.14
C GLU A 400 14.24 -3.35 19.66
N VAL A 401 14.56 -4.27 18.74
CA VAL A 401 14.64 -3.97 17.31
C VAL A 401 13.27 -3.82 16.67
N LEU A 402 12.29 -4.66 17.02
CA LEU A 402 10.92 -4.48 16.53
C LEU A 402 10.33 -3.14 16.99
N GLY A 403 10.54 -2.77 18.26
CA GLY A 403 10.13 -1.45 18.77
C GLY A 403 10.84 -0.29 18.06
N ALA A 404 12.10 -0.47 17.66
CA ALA A 404 12.82 0.53 16.86
C ALA A 404 12.20 0.67 15.44
N ILE A 405 11.91 -0.46 14.77
CA ILE A 405 11.26 -0.47 13.46
C ILE A 405 9.88 0.20 13.51
N GLU A 406 9.09 -0.09 14.55
CA GLU A 406 7.79 0.55 14.76
C GLU A 406 7.91 2.07 14.80
N ILE A 407 8.89 2.58 15.57
CA ILE A 407 9.15 4.02 15.69
C ILE A 407 9.64 4.64 14.38
N LEU A 408 10.42 3.93 13.55
CA LEU A 408 10.78 4.41 12.22
C LEU A 408 9.55 4.54 11.31
N LEU A 409 8.69 3.52 11.32
CA LEU A 409 7.48 3.47 10.49
C LEU A 409 6.49 4.57 10.88
N ILE A 410 6.16 4.71 12.16
CA ILE A 410 5.18 5.71 12.62
C ILE A 410 5.65 7.14 12.39
N ASN A 411 6.92 7.45 12.67
CA ASN A 411 7.46 8.78 12.44
C ASN A 411 7.50 9.12 10.94
N ARG A 412 7.86 8.15 10.08
CA ARG A 412 7.82 8.38 8.64
C ARG A 412 6.39 8.59 8.16
N LEU A 413 5.43 7.82 8.67
CA LEU A 413 4.03 7.97 8.35
C LEU A 413 3.49 9.35 8.77
N HIS A 414 3.85 9.86 9.95
CA HIS A 414 3.49 11.22 10.40
C HIS A 414 4.00 12.29 9.41
N MET A 415 5.25 12.15 8.92
CA MET A 415 5.78 13.06 7.91
C MET A 415 5.02 12.96 6.59
N GLN A 416 4.74 11.75 6.11
CA GLN A 416 4.05 11.54 4.83
C GLN A 416 2.59 12.02 4.85
N VAL A 417 1.89 11.86 5.98
CA VAL A 417 0.54 12.40 6.16
C VAL A 417 0.53 13.94 6.07
N LYS A 418 1.51 14.61 6.70
CA LYS A 418 1.68 16.07 6.56
C LYS A 418 2.00 16.49 5.12
N ASN A 419 2.85 15.73 4.44
CA ASN A 419 3.15 15.98 3.02
C ASN A 419 1.92 15.77 2.14
N LEU A 420 1.11 14.73 2.41
CA LEU A 420 -0.14 14.47 1.70
C LEU A 420 -1.10 15.66 1.83
N PHE A 421 -1.22 16.25 3.03
CA PHE A 421 -2.00 17.48 3.23
C PHE A 421 -1.52 18.62 2.32
N ILE A 422 -0.22 18.91 2.33
CA ILE A 422 0.36 19.97 1.49
C ILE A 422 0.08 19.69 0.03
N MET A 423 0.29 18.44 -0.40
CA MET A 423 0.08 17.99 -1.77
C MET A 423 -1.38 18.13 -2.20
N VAL A 424 -2.35 17.70 -1.40
CA VAL A 424 -3.78 17.84 -1.70
C VAL A 424 -4.17 19.32 -1.77
N ALA A 425 -3.76 20.12 -0.78
CA ALA A 425 -4.10 21.54 -0.73
C ALA A 425 -3.48 22.37 -1.86
N SER A 426 -2.35 21.89 -2.41
CA SER A 426 -1.66 22.55 -3.52
C SER A 426 -2.29 22.28 -4.87
N ARG A 427 -3.29 21.40 -4.99
CA ARG A 427 -3.90 21.07 -6.28
C ARG A 427 -5.08 21.98 -6.60
N PRO A 428 -5.17 22.53 -7.83
CA PRO A 428 -6.30 23.37 -8.23
C PRO A 428 -7.67 22.71 -8.01
N SER A 429 -7.76 21.40 -8.19
CA SER A 429 -8.99 20.60 -8.02
C SER A 429 -9.54 20.59 -6.58
N PHE A 430 -8.74 20.94 -5.57
CA PHE A 430 -9.17 21.02 -4.17
C PHE A 430 -9.14 22.47 -3.63
N SER A 431 -8.89 23.46 -4.49
CA SER A 431 -8.77 24.88 -4.12
C SER A 431 -10.02 25.46 -3.44
N LYS A 432 -11.19 24.82 -3.56
CA LYS A 432 -12.40 25.22 -2.82
C LYS A 432 -12.26 25.03 -1.30
N TYR A 433 -11.39 24.14 -0.83
CA TYR A 433 -11.17 23.84 0.59
C TYR A 433 -10.02 24.64 1.23
N PHE A 434 -9.11 25.20 0.43
CA PHE A 434 -7.86 25.77 0.94
C PHE A 434 -7.59 27.20 0.43
N HIS A 435 -7.04 28.03 1.30
CA HIS A 435 -6.34 29.25 0.96
C HIS A 435 -4.84 28.98 0.93
N VAL A 436 -4.23 29.13 -0.25
CA VAL A 436 -2.77 29.04 -0.42
C VAL A 436 -2.26 30.44 -0.73
N ARG A 437 -1.35 30.97 0.09
CA ARG A 437 -0.75 32.30 -0.10
C ARG A 437 0.70 32.34 0.36
N ALA A 438 1.49 33.25 -0.21
CA ALA A 438 2.81 33.55 0.30
C ALA A 438 2.73 34.54 1.47
N VAL A 439 3.59 34.35 2.47
CA VAL A 439 3.81 35.28 3.59
C VAL A 439 5.33 35.44 3.72
N GLY A 440 5.86 36.50 3.12
CA GLY A 440 7.31 36.61 2.90
C GLY A 440 7.79 35.52 1.94
N ASP A 441 8.83 34.79 2.33
CA ASP A 441 9.40 33.67 1.57
C ASP A 441 8.73 32.33 1.91
N GLU A 442 7.76 32.31 2.85
CA GLU A 442 7.05 31.12 3.27
C GLU A 442 5.69 30.95 2.58
N ILE A 443 5.25 29.70 2.44
CA ILE A 443 3.91 29.36 1.98
C ILE A 443 3.02 29.05 3.17
N LEU A 444 1.91 29.77 3.29
CA LEU A 444 0.86 29.48 4.25
C LEU A 444 -0.33 28.80 3.55
N ILE A 445 -0.72 27.64 4.07
CA ILE A 445 -1.90 26.90 3.63
C ILE A 445 -2.89 26.88 4.79
N ASN A 446 -4.10 27.42 4.59
CA ASN A 446 -5.17 27.41 5.59
C ASN A 446 -6.44 26.80 5.02
N ASN A 447 -7.25 26.16 5.87
CA ASN A 447 -8.61 25.75 5.50
C ASN A 447 -9.50 26.98 5.29
N LYS A 448 -10.41 26.96 4.31
CA LYS A 448 -11.44 28.00 4.17
C LYS A 448 -12.55 27.75 5.18
N LYS A 449 -12.92 28.75 5.97
CA LYS A 449 -13.93 28.63 7.05
C LYS A 449 -15.28 28.10 6.55
N ASP A 450 -15.75 28.57 5.39
CA ASP A 450 -17.07 28.18 4.85
C ASP A 450 -17.05 26.89 4.01
N ALA A 451 -15.87 26.29 3.77
CA ALA A 451 -15.76 25.11 2.92
C ALA A 451 -16.15 23.81 3.63
N PHE A 452 -16.35 23.84 4.95
CA PHE A 452 -16.60 22.67 5.78
C PHE A 452 -17.87 22.83 6.63
N PRO A 453 -19.08 22.79 6.03
CA PRO A 453 -20.31 22.89 6.81
C PRO A 453 -20.53 21.68 7.74
N SER A 454 -20.03 20.49 7.38
CA SER A 454 -19.90 19.29 8.24
C SER A 454 -19.22 18.14 7.49
N LEU A 455 -18.69 17.15 8.22
CA LEU A 455 -18.17 15.90 7.65
C LEU A 455 -19.21 15.18 6.75
N ALA A 456 -20.47 15.19 7.17
CA ALA A 456 -21.62 14.65 6.44
C ALA A 456 -21.80 15.30 5.07
N ALA A 457 -21.74 16.63 5.04
CA ALA A 457 -21.92 17.40 3.82
C ALA A 457 -20.76 17.16 2.84
N VAL A 458 -19.52 17.03 3.32
CA VAL A 458 -18.37 16.71 2.47
C VAL A 458 -18.47 15.28 1.94
N TYR A 459 -18.86 14.30 2.76
CA TYR A 459 -19.07 12.91 2.31
C TYR A 459 -20.08 12.82 1.15
N GLN A 460 -21.16 13.60 1.21
CA GLN A 460 -22.20 13.61 0.18
C GLN A 460 -21.80 14.41 -1.08
N SER A 461 -21.15 15.56 -0.91
CA SER A 461 -20.87 16.49 -2.01
C SER A 461 -19.53 16.27 -2.71
N ASP A 462 -18.54 15.71 -2.00
CA ASP A 462 -17.20 15.45 -2.52
C ASP A 462 -16.57 14.21 -1.84
N PRO A 463 -17.03 13.00 -2.19
CA PRO A 463 -16.57 11.76 -1.54
C PRO A 463 -15.07 11.51 -1.71
N LEU A 464 -14.48 11.93 -2.84
CA LEU A 464 -13.04 11.84 -3.07
C LEU A 464 -12.26 12.68 -2.05
N TYR A 465 -12.61 13.97 -1.93
CA TYR A 465 -11.93 14.82 -0.96
C TYR A 465 -12.17 14.35 0.48
N TRP A 466 -13.40 13.90 0.80
CA TRP A 466 -13.70 13.30 2.10
C TRP A 466 -12.74 12.15 2.42
N CYS A 467 -12.52 11.23 1.47
CA CYS A 467 -11.61 10.11 1.66
C CYS A 467 -10.17 10.57 1.86
N LEU A 468 -9.67 11.47 1.02
CA LEU A 468 -8.32 12.01 1.11
C LEU A 468 -8.08 12.74 2.42
N MET A 469 -9.07 13.49 2.91
CA MET A 469 -9.00 14.19 4.20
C MET A 469 -8.88 13.20 5.37
N ASN A 470 -9.63 12.09 5.35
CA ASN A 470 -9.53 11.08 6.41
C ASN A 470 -8.18 10.33 6.38
N LEU A 471 -7.58 10.14 5.19
CA LEU A 471 -6.22 9.59 5.05
C LEU A 471 -5.13 10.53 5.58
N GLN A 472 -5.44 11.82 5.79
CA GLN A 472 -4.53 12.81 6.38
C GLN A 472 -4.65 12.91 7.91
N GLY A 473 -5.50 12.09 8.54
CA GLY A 473 -5.68 12.06 9.99
C GLY A 473 -4.43 11.61 10.74
N ASP A 474 -4.37 11.93 12.03
CA ASP A 474 -3.26 11.54 12.90
C ASP A 474 -3.13 10.00 12.89
N PRO A 475 -1.96 9.45 12.51
CA PRO A 475 -1.76 8.01 12.45
C PRO A 475 -1.97 7.25 13.77
N GLU A 476 -1.85 7.94 14.91
CA GLU A 476 -2.01 7.38 16.26
C GLU A 476 -3.43 7.57 16.81
N ALA A 477 -4.30 8.33 16.15
CA ALA A 477 -5.66 8.56 16.63
C ALA A 477 -6.52 7.29 16.53
N GLY A 478 -6.91 6.73 17.67
CA GLY A 478 -7.76 5.52 17.75
C GLY A 478 -9.17 5.69 17.16
N SER A 479 -9.63 6.92 16.99
CA SER A 479 -10.92 7.22 16.37
C SER A 479 -10.86 7.37 14.84
N ARG A 480 -9.68 7.21 14.23
CA ARG A 480 -9.50 7.24 12.78
C ARG A 480 -10.13 6.02 12.13
N TYR A 481 -10.82 6.22 11.01
CA TYR A 481 -11.29 5.12 10.17
C TYR A 481 -10.16 4.17 9.75
N ASP A 482 -10.48 2.89 9.58
CA ASP A 482 -9.50 1.93 9.10
C ASP A 482 -9.01 2.30 7.69
N ASN A 483 -7.70 2.41 7.55
CA ASN A 483 -7.07 2.82 6.30
C ASN A 483 -7.33 1.81 5.17
N GLY A 484 -7.39 0.51 5.46
CA GLY A 484 -7.73 -0.50 4.46
C GLY A 484 -9.10 -0.23 3.84
N MET A 485 -10.08 0.12 4.67
CA MET A 485 -11.41 0.55 4.21
C MET A 485 -11.40 1.86 3.43
N LEU A 486 -10.62 2.86 3.85
CA LEU A 486 -10.48 4.13 3.13
C LEU A 486 -9.86 3.92 1.73
N PHE A 487 -8.80 3.11 1.63
CA PHE A 487 -8.20 2.77 0.35
C PHE A 487 -9.16 1.95 -0.53
N GLY A 488 -9.91 1.00 0.03
CA GLY A 488 -10.95 0.27 -0.71
C GLY A 488 -12.07 1.18 -1.21
N PHE A 489 -12.50 2.14 -0.39
CA PHE A 489 -13.46 3.16 -0.80
C PHE A 489 -12.91 4.04 -1.93
N LEU A 490 -11.66 4.49 -1.83
CA LEU A 490 -11.01 5.29 -2.86
C LEU A 490 -10.93 4.53 -4.20
N GLU A 491 -10.49 3.27 -4.16
CA GLU A 491 -10.40 2.42 -5.34
C GLU A 491 -11.77 2.22 -6.02
N GLU A 492 -12.81 1.92 -5.24
CA GLU A 492 -14.15 1.72 -5.78
C GLU A 492 -14.79 3.02 -6.30
N HIS A 493 -14.62 4.12 -5.57
CA HIS A 493 -15.09 5.45 -5.99
C HIS A 493 -14.50 5.80 -7.35
N LEU A 494 -13.17 5.69 -7.48
CA LEU A 494 -12.46 6.04 -8.72
C LEU A 494 -12.74 5.06 -9.86
N ALA A 495 -13.01 3.78 -9.58
CA ALA A 495 -13.40 2.81 -10.61
C ALA A 495 -14.77 3.15 -11.25
N LYS A 496 -15.69 3.76 -10.51
CA LYS A 496 -17.02 4.18 -11.00
C LYS A 496 -17.05 5.65 -11.47
N ALA A 497 -16.04 6.43 -11.11
CA ALA A 497 -16.03 7.87 -11.32
C ALA A 497 -15.84 8.28 -12.80
N PRO A 498 -16.47 9.39 -13.23
CA PRO A 498 -16.22 9.98 -14.53
C PRO A 498 -14.76 10.49 -14.64
N ARG A 499 -14.34 10.82 -15.85
CA ARG A 499 -12.94 11.20 -16.13
C ARG A 499 -12.51 12.43 -15.33
N GLU A 500 -13.39 13.41 -15.18
CA GLU A 500 -13.14 14.68 -14.49
C GLU A 500 -12.81 14.45 -13.01
N GLU A 501 -13.55 13.55 -12.37
CA GLU A 501 -13.34 13.17 -10.96
C GLU A 501 -12.03 12.38 -10.81
N ARG A 502 -11.75 11.44 -11.72
CA ARG A 502 -10.46 10.71 -11.75
C ARG A 502 -9.28 11.64 -11.99
N ALA A 503 -9.44 12.71 -12.78
CA ALA A 503 -8.39 13.67 -13.11
C ALA A 503 -7.93 14.51 -11.93
N ARG A 504 -8.70 14.52 -10.83
CA ARG A 504 -8.29 15.15 -9.57
C ARG A 504 -7.17 14.38 -8.86
N MET A 505 -6.91 13.14 -9.29
CA MET A 505 -5.87 12.24 -8.80
C MET A 505 -4.78 12.04 -9.87
N ASP A 506 -3.74 12.87 -9.83
CA ASP A 506 -2.58 12.74 -10.72
C ASP A 506 -1.59 11.65 -10.24
N ALA A 507 -0.62 11.34 -11.10
CA ALA A 507 0.39 10.30 -10.84
C ALA A 507 1.19 10.57 -9.54
N MET A 508 1.55 11.82 -9.29
CA MET A 508 2.31 12.21 -8.10
C MET A 508 1.52 11.99 -6.82
N LEU A 509 0.22 12.31 -6.79
CA LEU A 509 -0.64 12.05 -5.63
C LEU A 509 -0.76 10.55 -5.35
N TYR A 510 -0.93 9.76 -6.41
CA TYR A 510 -1.01 8.31 -6.30
C TYR A 510 0.27 7.67 -5.78
N GLU A 511 1.43 8.19 -6.20
CA GLU A 511 2.73 7.71 -5.72
C GLU A 511 2.87 7.94 -4.21
N LYS A 512 2.57 9.16 -3.72
CA LYS A 512 2.59 9.44 -2.28
C LYS A 512 1.58 8.59 -1.50
N LEU A 513 0.37 8.37 -2.03
CA LEU A 513 -0.61 7.47 -1.42
C LEU A 513 -0.15 6.02 -1.38
N SER A 514 0.56 5.57 -2.41
CA SER A 514 1.13 4.22 -2.48
C SER A 514 2.22 4.01 -1.43
N ASP A 515 3.10 4.98 -1.20
CA ASP A 515 4.08 4.93 -0.11
C ASP A 515 3.42 4.93 1.26
N ILE A 516 2.41 5.79 1.46
CA ILE A 516 1.60 5.81 2.69
C ILE A 516 0.94 4.44 2.93
N GLY A 517 0.35 3.84 1.89
CA GLY A 517 -0.25 2.51 1.96
C GLY A 517 0.74 1.44 2.40
N ALA A 518 1.97 1.44 1.85
CA ALA A 518 3.02 0.50 2.25
C ALA A 518 3.46 0.70 3.70
N LEU A 519 3.64 1.96 4.15
CA LEU A 519 4.00 2.25 5.54
C LEU A 519 2.92 1.77 6.52
N ILE A 520 1.64 2.01 6.20
CA ILE A 520 0.51 1.59 7.03
C ILE A 520 0.40 0.06 7.08
N ASP A 521 0.59 -0.62 5.95
CA ASP A 521 0.55 -2.08 5.85
C ASP A 521 1.64 -2.72 6.71
N MET A 522 2.89 -2.25 6.57
CA MET A 522 4.03 -2.70 7.38
C MET A 522 3.82 -2.44 8.88
N LEU A 523 3.35 -1.24 9.24
CA LEU A 523 3.07 -0.88 10.63
C LEU A 523 1.92 -1.71 11.22
N THR A 524 0.84 -1.90 10.45
CA THR A 524 -0.30 -2.73 10.87
C THR A 524 0.15 -4.17 11.09
N THR A 525 0.94 -4.72 10.17
CA THR A 525 1.46 -6.09 10.26
C THR A 525 2.33 -6.27 11.51
N LEU A 526 3.19 -5.30 11.83
CA LEU A 526 3.99 -5.31 13.05
C LEU A 526 3.13 -5.23 14.32
N ARG A 527 2.17 -4.30 14.39
CA ARG A 527 1.28 -4.13 15.56
C ARG A 527 0.33 -5.31 15.80
N LEU A 528 -0.01 -6.04 14.74
CA LEU A 528 -0.82 -7.26 14.83
C LEU A 528 0.01 -8.52 15.17
N SER A 529 1.35 -8.43 15.17
CA SER A 529 2.22 -9.54 15.53
C SER A 529 2.01 -9.99 16.98
N ARG A 530 2.11 -11.30 17.23
CA ARG A 530 2.01 -11.89 18.58
C ARG A 530 3.15 -12.91 18.80
N PRO A 531 3.92 -12.84 19.91
CA PRO A 531 3.86 -11.80 20.96
C PRO A 531 4.19 -10.41 20.41
N GLN A 532 3.52 -9.39 20.93
CA GLN A 532 3.71 -8.00 20.47
C GLN A 532 4.98 -7.41 21.10
N ASN A 533 5.68 -6.58 20.33
CA ASN A 533 6.84 -5.85 20.83
C ASN A 533 6.46 -4.76 21.84
N THR A 534 7.40 -4.40 22.70
CA THR A 534 7.26 -3.26 23.60
C THR A 534 7.37 -1.95 22.81
N ASN A 535 6.47 -1.02 23.09
CA ASN A 535 6.55 0.35 22.56
C ASN A 535 7.80 1.06 23.10
N ARG A 536 8.59 1.68 22.22
CA ARG A 536 9.80 2.45 22.58
C ARG A 536 9.59 3.92 22.27
N THR A 537 10.31 4.81 22.93
CA THR A 537 10.35 6.23 22.54
C THR A 537 11.53 6.52 21.63
N VAL A 538 11.45 7.61 20.87
CA VAL A 538 12.58 8.12 20.07
C VAL A 538 13.82 8.34 20.94
N SER A 539 13.63 8.85 22.18
CA SER A 539 14.74 9.06 23.12
C SER A 539 15.41 7.74 23.50
N ASP A 540 14.61 6.70 23.81
CA ASP A 540 15.14 5.39 24.20
C ASP A 540 15.93 4.75 23.05
N VAL A 541 15.44 4.88 21.81
CA VAL A 541 16.12 4.33 20.65
C VAL A 541 17.43 5.08 20.39
N LEU A 542 17.43 6.41 20.41
CA LEU A 542 18.65 7.20 20.20
C LEU A 542 19.72 7.00 21.28
N ALA A 543 19.33 6.57 22.48
CA ALA A 543 20.25 6.27 23.57
C ALA A 543 20.90 4.88 23.48
N HIS A 544 20.24 3.91 22.84
CA HIS A 544 20.64 2.50 22.88
C HIS A 544 20.92 1.89 21.50
N ASP A 545 20.50 2.54 20.41
CA ASP A 545 20.66 2.06 19.05
C ASP A 545 21.53 3.02 18.23
N ASP A 546 22.63 2.48 17.69
CA ASP A 546 23.61 3.22 16.89
C ASP A 546 23.65 2.71 15.44
N ARG A 547 22.55 2.13 14.94
CA ARG A 547 22.44 1.68 13.54
C ARG A 547 22.16 2.87 12.59
N LYS A 548 22.34 2.65 11.28
CA LYS A 548 22.34 3.70 10.25
C LYS A 548 21.10 4.61 10.27
N ALA A 549 19.91 4.01 10.49
CA ALA A 549 18.65 4.73 10.58
C ALA A 549 18.65 5.81 11.68
N TRP A 550 19.29 5.50 12.82
CA TRP A 550 19.30 6.32 14.04
C TRP A 550 20.43 7.33 14.08
N ARG A 551 21.56 7.01 13.43
CA ARG A 551 22.68 7.96 13.21
C ARG A 551 22.26 9.16 12.35
N THR A 552 21.32 8.97 11.43
CA THR A 552 20.79 10.01 10.53
C THR A 552 19.50 10.66 11.01
N TYR A 553 18.87 10.14 12.07
CA TYR A 553 17.53 10.55 12.50
C TYR A 553 17.40 12.05 12.80
N LYS A 554 18.33 12.62 13.58
CA LYS A 554 18.31 14.05 13.98
C LYS A 554 18.70 15.03 12.86
N PHE A 555 19.31 14.56 11.78
CA PHE A 555 19.77 15.40 10.67
C PHE A 555 18.69 15.66 9.62
N LYS A 556 17.52 15.03 9.77
CA LYS A 556 16.39 15.19 8.85
C LYS A 556 15.66 16.54 9.01
N ASP A 557 15.90 17.25 10.11
CA ASP A 557 15.29 18.55 10.45
C ASP A 557 16.23 19.76 10.24
N ASP A 558 17.37 19.60 9.56
CA ASP A 558 18.15 20.75 9.11
C ASP A 558 17.37 21.49 8.00
N LEU A 559 16.52 22.41 8.44
CA LEU A 559 15.77 23.44 7.73
C LEU A 559 16.64 24.31 6.78
N LEU A 560 17.92 24.01 6.62
CA LEU A 560 18.94 24.79 5.90
C LEU A 560 19.02 24.49 4.39
N PHE A 561 18.18 23.59 3.87
CA PHE A 561 18.17 23.23 2.45
C PHE A 561 17.09 23.94 1.61
N TYR A 562 16.22 24.73 2.24
CA TYR A 562 15.00 25.22 1.60
C TYR A 562 15.21 26.45 0.70
N ASP A 563 16.32 27.17 0.85
CA ASP A 563 16.66 28.27 -0.06
C ASP A 563 18.08 28.19 -0.59
N ASN A 564 18.23 27.53 -1.74
CA ASN A 564 19.46 27.60 -2.51
C ASN A 564 19.17 28.22 -3.89
N PRO A 565 19.18 29.56 -4.00
CA PRO A 565 18.88 30.26 -5.24
C PRO A 565 19.79 29.82 -6.40
N ALA A 566 21.04 29.47 -6.12
CA ALA A 566 21.97 28.98 -7.14
C ALA A 566 21.55 27.61 -7.71
N ARG A 567 21.09 26.69 -6.86
CA ARG A 567 20.57 25.39 -7.28
C ARG A 567 19.22 25.53 -8.01
N ALA A 568 18.33 26.38 -7.50
CA ALA A 568 17.07 26.72 -8.15
C ALA A 568 17.31 27.30 -9.56
N LYS A 569 18.33 28.16 -9.70
CA LYS A 569 18.71 28.75 -10.98
C LYS A 569 19.20 27.71 -11.99
N LEU A 570 19.99 26.73 -11.56
CA LEU A 570 20.45 25.63 -12.43
C LEU A 570 19.28 24.79 -12.97
N LEU A 571 18.28 24.50 -12.10
CA LEU A 571 17.09 23.78 -12.50
C LEU A 571 16.23 24.59 -13.49
N GLU A 572 16.09 25.90 -13.23
CA GLU A 572 15.42 26.83 -14.15
C GLU A 572 16.11 26.87 -15.52
N ASP A 573 17.44 26.98 -15.54
CA ASP A 573 18.22 27.04 -16.78
C ASP A 573 18.08 25.75 -17.60
N PHE A 574 18.06 24.59 -16.94
CA PHE A 574 17.74 23.31 -17.60
C PHE A 574 16.34 23.35 -18.21
N TYR A 575 15.32 23.71 -17.43
CA TYR A 575 13.93 23.68 -17.89
C TYR A 575 13.69 24.65 -19.06
N LYS A 576 14.31 25.83 -19.04
CA LYS A 576 14.24 26.83 -20.11
C LYS A 576 15.05 26.49 -21.36
N THR A 577 16.04 25.60 -21.25
CA THR A 577 16.81 25.14 -22.42
C THR A 577 15.87 24.32 -23.31
N PRO A 578 15.70 24.64 -24.61
CA PRO A 578 14.81 23.89 -25.48
C PRO A 578 15.27 22.42 -25.64
N PRO A 579 14.35 21.45 -25.67
CA PRO A 579 14.71 20.08 -26.01
C PRO A 579 15.17 20.01 -27.48
N PRO A 580 16.08 19.09 -27.82
CA PRO A 580 16.50 18.90 -29.21
C PRO A 580 15.28 18.49 -30.05
N SER A 581 15.07 19.19 -31.16
CA SER A 581 13.89 19.02 -32.03
C SER A 581 14.27 19.07 -33.51
N GLY A 582 13.41 18.53 -34.37
CA GLY A 582 13.67 18.43 -35.82
C GLY A 582 14.64 17.32 -36.22
N SER A 583 15.13 17.38 -37.46
CA SER A 583 16.08 16.39 -37.99
C SER A 583 17.41 16.43 -37.23
N LYS A 584 18.01 15.26 -37.00
CA LYS A 584 19.30 15.08 -36.33
C LYS A 584 20.48 15.69 -37.12
N GLY A 585 20.57 17.02 -37.06
CA GLY A 585 21.61 17.85 -37.64
C GLY A 585 22.57 18.41 -36.59
N LYS A 586 23.45 19.33 -37.02
CA LYS A 586 24.35 20.05 -36.11
C LYS A 586 23.60 20.80 -35.01
N ASP A 587 22.48 21.45 -35.35
CA ASP A 587 21.67 22.21 -34.40
C ASP A 587 20.98 21.32 -33.36
N TRP A 588 20.58 20.10 -33.77
CA TRP A 588 20.05 19.08 -32.87
C TRP A 588 21.13 18.63 -31.89
N LEU A 589 22.36 18.40 -32.37
CA LEU A 589 23.49 17.99 -31.54
C LEU A 589 23.89 19.07 -30.53
N GLN A 590 23.93 20.33 -30.96
CA GLN A 590 24.17 21.46 -30.06
C GLN A 590 23.11 21.56 -28.95
N SER A 591 21.83 21.37 -29.31
CA SER A 591 20.72 21.37 -28.34
C SER A 591 20.82 20.17 -27.39
N PHE A 592 21.17 18.99 -27.91
CA PHE A 592 21.40 17.78 -27.12
C PHE A 592 22.54 17.97 -26.11
N ASP A 593 23.70 18.45 -26.55
CA ASP A 593 24.86 18.73 -25.70
C ASP A 593 24.54 19.79 -24.64
N ALA A 594 23.84 20.86 -25.02
CA ALA A 594 23.43 21.92 -24.09
C ALA A 594 22.49 21.40 -23.00
N VAL A 595 21.50 20.58 -23.35
CA VAL A 595 20.56 19.98 -22.39
C VAL A 595 21.31 19.08 -21.40
N HIS A 596 22.19 18.21 -21.89
CA HIS A 596 22.96 17.31 -21.02
C HIS A 596 23.93 18.07 -20.11
N ALA A 597 24.60 19.11 -20.62
CA ALA A 597 25.46 19.97 -19.79
C ALA A 597 24.69 20.64 -18.64
N LYS A 598 23.44 21.08 -18.87
CA LYS A 598 22.60 21.69 -17.83
C LYS A 598 22.15 20.68 -16.77
N ILE A 599 21.81 19.45 -17.17
CA ILE A 599 21.51 18.36 -16.23
C ILE A 599 22.72 18.06 -15.35
N GLN A 600 23.91 17.89 -15.95
CA GLN A 600 25.14 17.60 -15.22
C GLN A 600 25.50 18.72 -14.24
N ALA A 601 25.35 19.99 -14.64
CA ALA A 601 25.58 21.13 -13.76
C ALA A 601 24.63 21.14 -12.55
N PHE A 602 23.33 20.90 -12.79
CA PHE A 602 22.32 20.82 -11.73
C PHE A 602 22.62 19.69 -10.74
N TRP A 603 22.77 18.45 -11.22
CA TRP A 603 23.01 17.30 -10.35
C TRP A 603 24.37 17.33 -9.68
N GLY A 604 25.42 17.84 -10.36
CA GLY A 604 26.72 18.05 -9.73
C GLY A 604 26.67 19.04 -8.58
N ARG A 605 25.84 20.09 -8.66
CA ARG A 605 25.60 20.98 -7.52
C ARG A 605 24.77 20.29 -6.44
N TYR A 606 23.70 19.61 -6.82
CA TYR A 606 22.81 18.91 -5.89
C TYR A 606 23.57 17.87 -5.06
N HIS A 607 24.40 17.05 -5.71
CA HIS A 607 25.26 16.04 -5.10
C HIS A 607 26.19 16.64 -4.05
N ARG A 608 26.94 17.71 -4.39
CA ARG A 608 27.84 18.39 -3.44
C ARG A 608 27.12 18.92 -2.21
N ASP A 609 25.93 19.49 -2.41
CA ASP A 609 25.16 20.01 -1.29
C ASP A 609 24.74 18.86 -0.34
N ILE A 610 24.29 17.71 -0.88
CA ILE A 610 23.92 16.54 -0.08
C ILE A 610 25.14 15.91 0.60
N GLU A 611 26.29 15.84 -0.10
CA GLU A 611 27.55 15.38 0.47
C GLU A 611 27.95 16.19 1.70
N LEU A 612 27.79 17.53 1.65
CA LEU A 612 28.05 18.40 2.80
C LEU A 612 27.19 18.02 4.02
N VAL A 613 25.92 17.68 3.80
CA VAL A 613 25.01 17.30 4.89
C VAL A 613 25.32 15.90 5.42
N LEU A 614 25.65 14.95 4.56
CA LEU A 614 26.06 13.62 4.99
C LEU A 614 27.37 13.66 5.79
N LYS A 615 28.31 14.56 5.45
CA LYS A 615 29.53 14.81 6.23
C LYS A 615 29.27 15.36 7.64
N LYS A 616 28.13 16.02 7.87
CA LYS A 616 27.70 16.47 9.21
C LYS A 616 27.01 15.36 10.01
N SER A 617 26.58 14.29 9.35
CA SER A 617 25.88 13.18 10.02
C SER A 617 26.82 12.32 10.88
N ARG A 618 26.26 11.44 11.71
CA ARG A 618 27.03 10.43 12.47
C ARG A 618 27.33 9.17 11.67
N LEU A 619 27.08 9.16 10.36
CA LEU A 619 27.41 7.99 9.52
C LEU A 619 28.92 7.85 9.38
N ALA A 620 29.38 6.60 9.26
CA ALA A 620 30.74 6.34 8.85
C ALA A 620 30.97 6.80 7.39
N PRO A 621 32.20 7.17 6.99
CA PRO A 621 32.47 7.70 5.65
C PRO A 621 32.00 6.77 4.51
N GLU A 622 32.13 5.46 4.67
CA GLU A 622 31.65 4.45 3.74
C GLU A 622 30.12 4.42 3.61
N ASP A 623 29.41 4.57 4.73
CA ASP A 623 27.95 4.65 4.75
C ASP A 623 27.46 5.97 4.14
N ALA A 624 28.12 7.08 4.45
CA ALA A 624 27.84 8.37 3.82
C ALA A 624 28.05 8.30 2.30
N ARG A 625 29.13 7.66 1.84
CA ARG A 625 29.40 7.43 0.42
C ARG A 625 28.33 6.57 -0.25
N ALA A 626 27.89 5.48 0.40
CA ALA A 626 26.84 4.61 -0.11
C ALA A 626 25.50 5.36 -0.27
N ASN A 627 25.19 6.30 0.63
CA ASN A 627 24.01 7.15 0.53
C ASN A 627 24.08 8.18 -0.61
N LEU A 628 25.26 8.51 -1.13
CA LEU A 628 25.43 9.41 -2.27
C LEU A 628 25.29 8.71 -3.63
N VAL A 629 25.55 7.40 -3.71
CA VAL A 629 25.51 6.64 -4.97
C VAL A 629 24.21 6.87 -5.77
N PRO A 630 23.01 6.88 -5.15
CA PRO A 630 21.77 7.14 -5.88
C PRO A 630 21.69 8.53 -6.53
N LEU A 631 22.56 9.48 -6.18
CA LEU A 631 22.62 10.85 -6.72
C LEU A 631 23.83 11.08 -7.65
N GLU A 632 24.48 10.02 -8.12
CA GLU A 632 25.66 10.07 -8.99
C GLU A 632 25.43 9.48 -10.39
N MET A 633 24.20 9.05 -10.68
CA MET A 633 23.88 8.35 -11.93
C MET A 633 24.11 9.24 -13.17
N TRP A 634 23.97 10.55 -13.02
CA TRP A 634 24.27 11.55 -14.06
C TRP A 634 25.75 11.57 -14.51
N ASN A 635 26.66 11.02 -13.69
CA ASN A 635 28.10 10.94 -13.97
C ASN A 635 28.61 9.49 -14.06
N SER A 636 27.71 8.50 -14.13
CA SER A 636 28.10 7.10 -14.26
C SER A 636 28.79 6.84 -15.61
N PRO A 637 29.85 6.00 -15.66
CA PRO A 637 30.52 5.65 -16.91
C PRO A 637 29.57 5.14 -17.98
N GLU A 638 28.60 4.31 -17.59
CA GLU A 638 27.60 3.72 -18.48
C GLU A 638 26.71 4.80 -19.10
N HIS A 639 26.28 5.79 -18.30
CA HIS A 639 25.47 6.90 -18.81
C HIS A 639 26.26 7.82 -19.75
N LEU A 640 27.50 8.15 -19.40
CA LEU A 640 28.37 8.97 -20.23
C LEU A 640 28.70 8.29 -21.57
N GLN A 641 28.94 6.97 -21.55
CA GLN A 641 29.10 6.17 -22.77
C GLN A 641 27.84 6.19 -23.63
N LEU A 642 26.65 6.08 -23.04
CA LEU A 642 25.39 6.15 -23.77
C LEU A 642 25.18 7.53 -24.45
N ILE A 643 25.56 8.62 -23.77
CA ILE A 643 25.52 9.97 -24.35
C ILE A 643 26.49 10.06 -25.53
N GLU A 644 27.73 9.61 -25.35
CA GLU A 644 28.76 9.68 -26.40
C GLU A 644 28.42 8.77 -27.59
N GLN A 645 27.84 7.59 -27.36
CA GLN A 645 27.35 6.72 -28.41
C GLN A 645 26.26 7.40 -29.24
N LYS A 646 25.26 7.99 -28.59
CA LYS A 646 24.21 8.77 -29.29
C LYS A 646 24.80 9.92 -30.09
N ARG A 647 25.79 10.61 -29.53
CA ARG A 647 26.50 11.71 -30.20
C ARG A 647 27.24 11.20 -31.45
N LYS A 648 27.96 10.07 -31.36
CA LYS A 648 28.64 9.42 -32.49
C LYS A 648 27.67 8.99 -33.59
N GLU A 649 26.55 8.36 -33.24
CA GLU A 649 25.54 7.92 -34.20
C GLU A 649 24.99 9.08 -35.02
N VAL A 650 24.70 10.22 -34.39
CA VAL A 650 24.26 11.43 -35.11
C VAL A 650 25.36 11.96 -36.02
N LEU A 651 26.61 11.98 -35.57
CA LEU A 651 27.75 12.42 -36.39
C LEU A 651 28.00 11.48 -37.58
N GLU A 652 27.86 10.18 -37.41
CA GLU A 652 27.97 9.19 -38.49
C GLU A 652 26.83 9.34 -39.51
N GLN A 653 25.60 9.58 -39.05
CA GLN A 653 24.47 9.88 -39.94
C GLN A 653 24.69 11.15 -40.76
N LEU A 654 25.35 12.17 -40.18
CA LEU A 654 25.71 13.40 -40.89
C LEU A 654 26.82 13.18 -41.94
N SER A 655 27.62 12.12 -41.81
CA SER A 655 28.71 11.78 -42.73
C SER A 655 28.28 10.93 -43.94
N LYS A 656 27.10 10.29 -43.90
CA LYS A 656 26.58 9.45 -45.00
C LYS A 656 25.72 10.28 -45.98
N PRO A 657 25.88 10.16 -47.31
CA PRO A 657 25.02 10.84 -48.28
C PRO A 657 23.57 10.30 -48.21
N LYS A 658 22.60 11.22 -48.19
CA LYS A 658 21.17 11.00 -47.91
C LYS A 658 20.45 10.08 -48.92
N PRO A 659 19.74 9.03 -48.49
CA PRO A 659 18.45 8.62 -49.03
C PRO A 659 17.28 9.20 -48.19
N PRO A 660 16.00 9.02 -48.59
CA PRO A 660 14.88 9.76 -47.99
C PRO A 660 14.68 9.40 -46.52
N ALA A 661 14.20 10.40 -45.80
CA ALA A 661 14.00 10.42 -44.37
C ALA A 661 13.10 9.28 -43.89
N GLU A 662 13.63 8.39 -43.07
CA GLU A 662 12.92 7.63 -42.04
C GLU A 662 13.95 7.04 -41.07
N PHE A 663 13.58 6.92 -39.80
CA PHE A 663 14.38 6.72 -38.58
C PHE A 663 14.92 8.00 -37.93
N ASP A 664 14.44 8.30 -36.71
CA ASP A 664 15.26 8.13 -35.51
C ASP A 664 14.50 8.35 -34.17
N SER A 665 14.98 7.67 -33.10
CA SER A 665 15.00 8.00 -31.65
C SER A 665 14.52 6.95 -30.61
N PHE A 666 14.93 5.69 -30.70
CA PHE A 666 15.23 4.83 -29.54
C PHE A 666 16.05 3.67 -30.10
N LEU A 667 17.32 3.54 -29.73
CA LEU A 667 18.04 2.29 -29.98
C LEU A 667 17.70 1.29 -28.87
N PRO A 668 17.73 -0.02 -29.17
CA PRO A 668 17.66 -1.04 -28.13
C PRO A 668 18.73 -0.75 -27.09
N LEU A 669 18.39 -1.04 -25.83
CA LEU A 669 19.33 -0.94 -24.73
C LEU A 669 20.61 -1.71 -25.08
N PRO A 670 21.79 -1.23 -24.64
CA PRO A 670 23.06 -1.77 -25.10
C PRO A 670 23.08 -3.30 -24.91
N THR A 671 23.25 -4.01 -26.03
CA THR A 671 23.64 -5.41 -26.03
C THR A 671 25.13 -5.45 -25.71
N SER A 672 25.51 -6.28 -24.75
CA SER A 672 26.92 -6.57 -24.45
C SER A 672 27.56 -7.15 -25.71
N SER A 673 28.49 -6.40 -26.30
CA SER A 673 29.18 -6.80 -27.53
C SER A 673 30.24 -7.85 -27.24
N VAL A 674 30.19 -8.99 -27.94
CA VAL A 674 31.40 -9.67 -28.41
C VAL A 674 31.17 -10.25 -29.80
N GLY A 675 32.07 -9.89 -30.73
CA GLY A 675 32.61 -10.84 -31.70
C GLY A 675 31.83 -11.09 -32.99
N SER A 676 32.24 -10.38 -34.04
CA SER A 676 31.96 -10.69 -35.44
C SER A 676 32.21 -12.17 -35.77
N SER A 677 31.24 -12.82 -36.43
CA SER A 677 31.52 -13.94 -37.33
C SER A 677 30.46 -14.05 -38.42
N ALA A 678 30.97 -14.34 -39.61
CA ALA A 678 30.33 -14.11 -40.89
C ALA A 678 29.10 -14.99 -41.15
N ILE A 679 28.28 -14.43 -42.04
CA ILE A 679 27.15 -15.03 -42.76
C ILE A 679 27.52 -16.42 -43.30
N ILE A 680 26.74 -17.45 -42.95
CA ILE A 680 26.62 -18.68 -43.73
C ILE A 680 25.15 -18.78 -44.19
N PRO A 681 24.86 -18.93 -45.49
CA PRO A 681 23.49 -19.04 -46.00
C PRO A 681 22.83 -20.35 -45.55
N SER A 682 21.54 -20.26 -45.30
CA SER A 682 20.63 -21.37 -44.98
C SER A 682 20.48 -22.39 -46.12
N GLU A 683 20.33 -23.66 -45.77
CA GLU A 683 19.65 -24.68 -46.57
C GLU A 683 18.42 -25.27 -45.85
N PRO A 684 17.44 -25.82 -46.60
CA PRO A 684 16.03 -25.82 -46.20
C PRO A 684 15.59 -27.05 -45.40
N ARG A 685 14.60 -26.79 -44.53
CA ARG A 685 13.66 -27.68 -43.81
C ARG A 685 13.66 -29.16 -44.23
N THR A 686 13.72 -30.03 -43.21
CA THR A 686 13.02 -31.32 -43.25
C THR A 686 12.27 -31.56 -41.94
N LYS A 687 10.95 -31.75 -42.06
CA LYS A 687 10.06 -32.13 -40.96
C LYS A 687 10.29 -33.60 -40.61
N ILE A 688 10.50 -33.93 -39.34
CA ILE A 688 10.21 -35.27 -38.79
C ILE A 688 9.39 -35.09 -37.51
N LYS A 689 8.35 -35.92 -37.38
CA LYS A 689 7.31 -35.90 -36.36
C LYS A 689 7.39 -37.23 -35.58
N THR A 690 7.56 -37.21 -34.27
CA THR A 690 7.27 -38.33 -33.32
C THR A 690 7.36 -37.79 -31.90
N LYS A 691 6.25 -37.60 -31.15
CA LYS A 691 5.47 -38.55 -30.32
C LYS A 691 6.12 -38.85 -28.94
N GLY A 692 5.65 -38.09 -27.93
CA GLY A 692 5.40 -38.42 -26.51
C GLY A 692 6.43 -39.12 -25.62
N GLU A 693 6.77 -38.52 -24.46
CA GLU A 693 6.58 -39.13 -23.13
C GLU A 693 6.77 -38.13 -21.97
N ALA A 694 6.40 -38.59 -20.77
CA ALA A 694 5.91 -37.82 -19.62
C ALA A 694 6.96 -37.28 -18.63
N ALA A 695 6.46 -36.45 -17.71
CA ALA A 695 7.16 -35.75 -16.64
C ALA A 695 7.74 -36.65 -15.53
N ALA A 696 8.80 -36.16 -14.87
CA ALA A 696 9.08 -36.44 -13.45
C ALA A 696 9.89 -35.29 -12.80
N PRO A 697 9.77 -35.09 -11.47
CA PRO A 697 10.20 -33.88 -10.76
C PRO A 697 11.56 -34.01 -10.06
N ALA A 698 12.25 -32.90 -9.83
CA ALA A 698 13.32 -32.79 -8.83
C ALA A 698 13.18 -31.41 -8.15
N ALA A 699 12.72 -31.33 -6.90
CA ALA A 699 13.48 -31.58 -5.66
C ALA A 699 14.69 -30.65 -5.54
N GLY A 700 14.60 -29.71 -4.59
CA GLY A 700 15.51 -28.57 -4.44
C GLY A 700 16.90 -28.92 -3.92
N HIS A 701 17.72 -27.88 -3.82
CA HIS A 701 18.55 -27.48 -2.67
C HIS A 701 19.09 -26.06 -2.97
N GLY A 702 19.15 -25.24 -1.91
CA GLY A 702 19.49 -23.83 -2.01
C GLY A 702 20.96 -23.55 -2.27
N ASN A 703 21.19 -22.34 -2.78
CA ASN A 703 22.32 -21.49 -2.44
C ASN A 703 21.89 -20.05 -2.78
N ASP A 704 21.80 -19.21 -1.74
CA ASP A 704 21.66 -17.76 -1.87
C ASP A 704 22.96 -17.20 -2.47
N ALA A 705 22.95 -17.01 -3.78
CA ALA A 705 23.89 -16.14 -4.48
C ALA A 705 23.07 -15.13 -5.28
N GLN A 706 23.23 -13.84 -4.94
CA GLN A 706 22.76 -12.73 -5.78
C GLN A 706 23.25 -12.92 -7.22
N PRO A 707 22.38 -12.76 -8.24
CA PRO A 707 22.88 -12.55 -9.58
C PRO A 707 23.50 -11.15 -9.66
N GLU A 708 24.81 -11.10 -9.90
CA GLU A 708 25.54 -9.92 -10.38
C GLU A 708 24.91 -9.40 -11.70
N PRO A 709 24.82 -8.09 -11.92
CA PRO A 709 24.25 -7.53 -13.15
C PRO A 709 25.22 -7.77 -14.33
N GLY A 710 24.89 -8.72 -15.22
CA GLY A 710 25.64 -8.86 -16.48
C GLY A 710 25.59 -10.16 -17.26
N THR A 711 24.92 -11.22 -16.79
CA THR A 711 24.77 -12.44 -17.62
C THR A 711 23.64 -12.29 -18.63
N LEU A 712 24.00 -12.12 -19.90
CA LEU A 712 23.09 -12.19 -21.05
C LEU A 712 22.35 -13.53 -21.04
N PHE A 713 21.07 -13.49 -20.67
CA PHE A 713 20.16 -14.56 -21.02
C PHE A 713 19.87 -14.46 -22.52
N ASP A 714 20.39 -15.39 -23.31
CA ASP A 714 20.04 -15.59 -24.73
C ASP A 714 18.62 -16.19 -24.85
N VAL A 715 17.69 -15.70 -24.01
CA VAL A 715 16.34 -16.23 -23.82
C VAL A 715 15.41 -15.49 -24.76
N ARG A 716 14.94 -16.22 -25.77
CA ARG A 716 13.82 -15.79 -26.61
C ARG A 716 12.52 -16.21 -25.94
N ILE A 717 11.75 -15.24 -25.46
CA ILE A 717 10.44 -15.45 -24.86
C ILE A 717 9.38 -15.49 -25.98
N PRO A 718 8.73 -16.64 -26.23
CA PRO A 718 7.63 -16.73 -27.16
C PRO A 718 6.39 -16.04 -26.59
N VAL A 719 5.81 -15.10 -27.34
CA VAL A 719 4.62 -14.35 -26.94
C VAL A 719 3.61 -14.29 -28.09
N THR A 720 2.36 -14.06 -27.74
CA THR A 720 1.28 -13.84 -28.71
C THR A 720 1.57 -12.62 -29.60
N ARG A 721 1.00 -12.60 -30.81
CA ARG A 721 1.13 -11.45 -31.72
C ARG A 721 0.65 -10.13 -31.10
N LYS A 722 -0.37 -10.20 -30.23
CA LYS A 722 -0.91 -9.04 -29.51
C LYS A 722 0.11 -8.51 -28.49
N ALA A 723 0.68 -9.38 -27.65
CA ALA A 723 1.72 -9.00 -26.71
C ALA A 723 2.98 -8.49 -27.40
N LEU A 724 3.38 -9.09 -28.53
CA LEU A 724 4.53 -8.60 -29.31
C LEU A 724 4.32 -7.16 -29.81
N SER A 725 3.09 -6.78 -30.20
CA SER A 725 2.83 -5.37 -30.55
C SER A 725 3.01 -4.43 -29.36
N THR A 726 2.72 -4.87 -28.14
CA THR A 726 2.95 -4.08 -26.93
C THR A 726 4.45 -3.95 -26.67
N PHE A 727 5.22 -5.05 -26.74
CA PHE A 727 6.67 -4.99 -26.57
C PHE A 727 7.38 -4.14 -27.64
N ARG A 728 6.86 -4.11 -28.88
CA ARG A 728 7.34 -3.18 -29.91
C ARG A 728 7.05 -1.70 -29.60
N ALA A 729 6.01 -1.40 -28.83
CA ALA A 729 5.76 -0.04 -28.35
C ALA A 729 6.66 0.32 -27.14
N ILE A 730 7.02 -0.67 -26.31
CA ILE A 730 7.96 -0.53 -25.19
C ILE A 730 9.41 -0.34 -25.69
N PHE A 731 9.80 -1.11 -26.71
CA PHE A 731 11.12 -1.10 -27.34
C PHE A 731 11.01 -0.71 -28.84
N PRO A 732 10.67 0.57 -29.13
CA PRO A 732 10.34 1.01 -30.49
C PRO A 732 11.58 1.13 -31.36
N SER A 733 11.46 0.66 -32.60
CA SER A 733 12.46 0.86 -33.67
C SER A 733 12.02 1.95 -34.65
N THR A 734 10.72 2.06 -34.92
CA THR A 734 10.17 3.05 -35.86
C THR A 734 9.52 4.25 -35.14
N ALA A 735 9.31 5.35 -35.86
CA ALA A 735 8.61 6.51 -35.32
C ALA A 735 7.14 6.21 -34.99
N GLU A 736 6.49 5.37 -35.80
CA GLU A 736 5.12 4.91 -35.57
C GLU A 736 5.02 4.14 -34.24
N GLU A 737 5.88 3.13 -34.04
CA GLU A 737 5.96 2.35 -32.79
C GLU A 737 6.18 3.29 -31.58
N ARG A 738 7.04 4.30 -31.72
CA ARG A 738 7.38 5.25 -30.66
C ARG A 738 6.27 6.23 -30.31
N SER A 739 5.35 6.50 -31.23
CA SER A 739 4.20 7.36 -30.99
C SER A 739 3.01 6.60 -30.39
N LYS A 740 3.08 5.27 -30.34
CA LYS A 740 1.97 4.41 -29.96
C LYS A 740 1.75 4.42 -28.45
N SER A 741 0.54 4.81 -28.05
CA SER A 741 0.05 4.60 -26.68
C SER A 741 -0.45 3.16 -26.50
N THR A 742 -0.40 2.66 -25.28
CA THR A 742 -0.85 1.29 -24.94
C THR A 742 -1.81 1.35 -23.76
N ASP A 743 -2.94 0.64 -23.85
CA ASP A 743 -3.87 0.49 -22.72
C ASP A 743 -3.22 -0.33 -21.59
N TRP A 744 -3.42 0.08 -20.34
CA TRP A 744 -2.84 -0.57 -19.16
C TRP A 744 -3.10 -2.08 -19.12
N ASP A 745 -4.32 -2.51 -19.41
CA ASP A 745 -4.66 -3.94 -19.40
C ASP A 745 -3.94 -4.73 -20.51
N ALA A 746 -3.66 -4.08 -21.65
CA ALA A 746 -2.86 -4.68 -22.71
C ALA A 746 -1.37 -4.77 -22.32
N PHE A 747 -0.87 -3.81 -21.53
CA PHE A 747 0.46 -3.87 -20.93
C PHE A 747 0.55 -5.01 -19.90
N VAL A 748 -0.37 -5.09 -18.93
CA VAL A 748 -0.41 -6.17 -17.94
C VAL A 748 -0.54 -7.53 -18.62
N GLY A 749 -1.43 -7.65 -19.61
CA GLY A 749 -1.60 -8.86 -20.39
C GLY A 749 -0.32 -9.28 -21.13
N ALA A 750 0.43 -8.33 -21.70
CA ALA A 750 1.70 -8.64 -22.36
C ALA A 750 2.79 -9.10 -21.37
N MET A 751 2.84 -8.53 -20.16
CA MET A 751 3.75 -8.99 -19.11
C MET A 751 3.41 -10.43 -18.69
N ILE A 752 2.12 -10.74 -18.46
CA ILE A 752 1.70 -12.10 -18.10
C ILE A 752 2.01 -13.10 -19.22
N ASP A 753 1.78 -12.71 -20.47
CA ASP A 753 2.08 -13.53 -21.66
C ASP A 753 3.58 -13.83 -21.80
N ALA A 754 4.45 -12.93 -21.30
CA ALA A 754 5.90 -13.13 -21.22
C ALA A 754 6.34 -13.95 -19.99
N GLY A 755 5.42 -14.48 -19.19
CA GLY A 755 5.72 -15.37 -18.06
C GLY A 755 5.78 -14.68 -16.69
N LEU A 756 5.32 -13.43 -16.56
CA LEU A 756 5.42 -12.68 -15.32
C LEU A 756 4.19 -12.92 -14.45
N SER A 757 4.43 -13.05 -13.15
CA SER A 757 3.36 -12.93 -12.19
C SER A 757 3.05 -11.44 -12.00
N ALA A 758 1.78 -11.06 -12.03
CA ALA A 758 1.34 -9.69 -11.77
C ALA A 758 0.46 -9.67 -10.52
N SER A 759 0.76 -8.74 -9.60
CA SER A 759 -0.05 -8.51 -8.40
C SER A 759 -0.20 -7.01 -8.12
N SER A 760 -1.43 -6.56 -7.91
CA SER A 760 -1.71 -5.23 -7.36
C SER A 760 -1.28 -5.20 -5.90
N LYS A 761 -0.60 -4.13 -5.52
CA LYS A 761 -0.18 -3.88 -4.14
C LYS A 761 -1.08 -2.84 -3.44
N GLY A 762 -2.23 -2.53 -4.03
CA GLY A 762 -3.16 -1.50 -3.57
C GLY A 762 -2.92 -0.16 -4.27
N GLY A 763 -4.00 0.59 -4.48
CA GLY A 763 -4.00 1.81 -5.27
C GLY A 763 -3.62 1.56 -6.74
N SER A 764 -2.76 2.41 -7.29
CA SER A 764 -2.29 2.31 -8.68
C SER A 764 -1.04 1.41 -8.85
N ALA A 765 -0.43 0.90 -7.77
CA ALA A 765 0.83 0.17 -7.84
C ALA A 765 0.64 -1.32 -8.20
N PHE A 766 1.33 -1.78 -9.25
CA PHE A 766 1.38 -3.18 -9.67
C PHE A 766 2.82 -3.69 -9.60
N SER A 767 2.99 -4.83 -8.92
CA SER A 767 4.24 -5.58 -8.87
C SER A 767 4.24 -6.67 -9.94
N PHE A 768 5.35 -6.78 -10.66
CA PHE A 768 5.61 -7.83 -11.62
C PHE A 768 6.85 -8.61 -11.19
N GLU A 769 6.79 -9.94 -11.27
CA GLU A 769 7.87 -10.83 -10.82
C GLU A 769 8.26 -11.80 -11.94
N TYR A 770 9.58 -12.00 -12.10
CA TYR A 770 10.19 -12.88 -13.09
C TYR A 770 11.53 -13.39 -12.58
N GLU A 771 11.72 -14.72 -12.56
CA GLU A 771 13.00 -15.38 -12.22
C GLU A 771 13.72 -14.81 -10.97
N GLY A 772 12.95 -14.52 -9.91
CA GLY A 772 13.47 -13.96 -8.65
C GLY A 772 13.67 -12.44 -8.64
N GLY A 773 13.53 -11.77 -9.80
CA GLY A 773 13.47 -10.32 -9.91
C GLY A 773 12.05 -9.77 -9.74
N ARG A 774 11.94 -8.53 -9.24
CA ARG A 774 10.66 -7.82 -9.02
C ARG A 774 10.75 -6.36 -9.47
N ILE A 775 9.72 -5.88 -10.16
CA ILE A 775 9.57 -4.48 -10.56
C ILE A 775 8.17 -3.95 -10.23
N VAL A 776 8.06 -2.66 -9.92
CA VAL A 776 6.77 -1.99 -9.65
C VAL A 776 6.51 -0.91 -10.69
N PHE A 777 5.32 -0.95 -11.28
CA PHE A 777 4.79 0.09 -12.17
C PHE A 777 3.47 0.63 -11.64
N HIS A 778 3.27 1.94 -11.80
CA HIS A 778 2.01 2.58 -11.48
C HIS A 778 1.10 2.59 -12.71
N LYS A 779 -0.13 2.13 -12.52
CA LYS A 779 -1.25 2.29 -13.43
C LYS A 779 -1.42 3.78 -13.75
N PRO A 780 -1.49 4.17 -15.03
CA PRO A 780 -1.61 5.58 -15.40
C PRO A 780 -2.98 6.13 -14.99
N HIS A 781 -2.98 7.41 -14.57
CA HIS A 781 -4.15 8.16 -14.18
C HIS A 781 -4.09 9.59 -14.75
N PRO A 782 -5.26 10.19 -15.09
CA PRO A 782 -6.61 9.62 -15.01
C PRO A 782 -6.95 8.64 -16.14
N ASP A 783 -6.21 8.72 -17.25
CA ASP A 783 -6.40 7.87 -18.42
C ASP A 783 -5.65 6.55 -18.26
N LEU A 784 -6.31 5.44 -18.59
CA LEU A 784 -5.72 4.10 -18.54
C LEU A 784 -4.69 3.84 -19.65
N LYS A 785 -4.38 4.85 -20.45
CA LYS A 785 -3.41 4.77 -21.54
C LYS A 785 -2.04 5.18 -21.05
N ILE A 786 -1.07 4.30 -21.25
CA ILE A 786 0.34 4.58 -21.00
C ILE A 786 0.84 5.46 -22.15
N HIS A 787 1.31 6.65 -21.81
CA HIS A 787 1.90 7.59 -22.77
C HIS A 787 3.20 7.00 -23.38
N PRO A 788 3.54 7.28 -24.64
CA PRO A 788 4.69 6.63 -25.27
C PRO A 788 6.05 6.91 -24.59
N ASN A 789 6.24 8.11 -24.03
CA ASN A 789 7.43 8.39 -23.20
C ASN A 789 7.47 7.48 -21.96
N MET A 790 6.31 7.26 -21.31
CA MET A 790 6.21 6.40 -20.14
C MET A 790 6.49 4.94 -20.49
N LEU A 791 6.03 4.45 -21.66
CA LEU A 791 6.39 3.12 -22.16
C LEU A 791 7.90 2.95 -22.32
N GLN A 792 8.58 3.96 -22.87
CA GLN A 792 10.04 3.92 -23.03
C GLN A 792 10.76 3.95 -21.68
N TRP A 793 10.30 4.75 -20.72
CA TRP A 793 10.85 4.74 -19.35
C TRP A 793 10.64 3.37 -18.67
N MET A 794 9.46 2.76 -18.85
CA MET A 794 9.19 1.39 -18.39
C MET A 794 10.12 0.37 -19.07
N GLY A 795 10.33 0.49 -20.38
CA GLY A 795 11.25 -0.37 -21.15
C GLY A 795 12.69 -0.30 -20.64
N ARG A 796 13.19 0.91 -20.32
CA ARG A 796 14.51 1.08 -19.69
C ARG A 796 14.62 0.36 -18.36
N ARG A 797 13.57 0.43 -17.53
CA ARG A 797 13.55 -0.28 -16.24
C ARG A 797 13.46 -1.80 -16.46
N LEU A 798 12.64 -2.28 -17.37
CA LEU A 798 12.56 -3.70 -17.72
C LEU A 798 13.91 -4.26 -18.20
N ASN A 799 14.67 -3.48 -18.96
CA ASN A 799 16.03 -3.87 -19.35
C ASN A 799 17.01 -3.86 -18.18
N LYS A 800 17.00 -2.82 -17.35
CA LYS A 800 17.85 -2.77 -16.15
C LYS A 800 17.63 -3.98 -15.24
N TRP A 801 16.38 -4.39 -15.03
CA TRP A 801 16.02 -5.43 -14.06
C TRP A 801 16.00 -6.84 -14.63
N PHE A 802 15.66 -7.02 -15.91
CA PHE A 802 15.48 -8.35 -16.53
C PHE A 802 16.31 -8.56 -17.80
N GLY A 803 17.12 -7.59 -18.21
CA GLY A 803 17.90 -7.66 -19.45
C GLY A 803 17.06 -7.60 -20.73
N TRP A 804 15.74 -7.37 -20.63
CA TRP A 804 14.86 -7.42 -21.79
C TRP A 804 15.15 -6.32 -22.80
N SER A 805 15.10 -6.69 -24.07
CA SER A 805 15.23 -5.80 -25.22
C SER A 805 14.13 -6.13 -26.24
N ARG A 806 14.20 -5.48 -27.40
CA ARG A 806 13.31 -5.80 -28.53
C ARG A 806 13.48 -7.26 -28.98
N GLU A 807 14.70 -7.76 -28.97
CA GLU A 807 15.12 -9.07 -29.47
C GLU A 807 14.74 -10.22 -28.52
N THR A 808 14.42 -9.91 -27.26
CA THR A 808 13.95 -10.87 -26.26
C THR A 808 12.63 -11.54 -26.68
N PHE A 809 11.76 -10.87 -27.44
CA PHE A 809 10.41 -11.35 -27.71
C PHE A 809 10.23 -11.85 -29.15
N VAL A 810 9.74 -13.08 -29.28
CA VAL A 810 9.43 -13.70 -30.58
C VAL A 810 7.96 -14.13 -30.66
N VAL A 811 7.39 -14.19 -31.86
CA VAL A 811 6.03 -14.68 -32.03
C VAL A 811 6.00 -16.17 -31.68
N GLU A 812 5.06 -16.57 -30.83
CA GLU A 812 4.76 -17.96 -30.54
C GLU A 812 4.42 -18.71 -31.85
N ASN A 813 5.24 -19.72 -32.21
CA ASN A 813 4.95 -20.59 -33.34
C ASN A 813 3.88 -21.58 -32.92
N LYS A 814 2.64 -21.38 -33.40
CA LYS A 814 1.56 -22.36 -33.27
C LYS A 814 1.76 -23.58 -34.16
#